data_AF-A0A7I7R5Q2-F1
#
_entry.id   AF-A0A7I7R5Q2-F1
#
_cell.length_a   1.000
_cell.length_b   1.000
_cell.length_c   1.000
_cell.angle_alpha   90.00
_cell.angle_beta   90.00
_cell.angle_gamma   90.00
#
_symmetry.space_group_name_H-M   'P 1'
#
loop_
_entity.id
_entity.type
_entity.pdbx_description
1 polymer ?
#
loop_
_entity_poly.entity_id
_entity_poly.type
_entity_poly.pdbx_seq_one_letter_code
_entity_poly.pdbx_strand_id
1 'polypeptide(L)'
;MPIAINSEHQDLADSVRALLTRAVPSELLHAAMDAPIENPPSFWRAAAEQGLTGLHLAEDVGGQGFGILELAVVLAEFGYGAVPGPFVPSAIASALIAANNPTAAELIGLASGEVIATYTVNPGLTATAGGTGLVVRGEARAVAAAAQASLLVLPVALEEATTWVLLRADQLEIEPVASVDPLRPIAQVRADGVEVNSSAVLGSLSGERAQALISTLLSAEAIGVARWATDTAAEYAKIREQFGRPIGQFQAIKHKCAEMIADTERATAAVWDAARAIDEADQNGWEAAGSTVQFATAVAATLAPSAAQHCTQDCIQVHGGIGFTWEHDAGVYYRRALILAASFGTRSAHPQQVVDTAAAGGMRKIDIDLDPDTEKLRAEIRAEVAALKAMAQDERTVAIAEGGWVLPYLPKPWGRAAEPIEQIIIEQEFSSGRVRRQALGIAAWLMPSIVAFGTDEQKQRFLPPTFRGELVWCQLFSEPGAGSDLASLTTKATKVDGGWRISGQKIWTSAAQFSQWGALLARTDSSAPKHDGITYFLLDMKAEGVTVSPLRELTGGAMFNTVFIDDVFVPDELVLGEVNRGWEVSRNTLTAERVSIGGSEMPFLASLDGFVEFIRDGQFDHGEQRRAGQLIAEGHAAKLLNLRSTLLTLAGKDPMPAAAVSKLLSMRTGQGYAEFAVGTFAGDAAIGDREQLPGRWAEYLLMSRATTIYGGTSEVQLNIIAERLLGLPRDP
;
A
#
# COMPACT_ATOMS: atom_id res chain seq x y z
N MET A 1 10.11 -1.16 -0.24
CA MET A 1 10.16 -2.08 -1.39
C MET A 1 10.02 -1.24 -2.65
N PRO A 2 10.72 -1.54 -3.75
CA PRO A 2 10.67 -0.75 -4.97
C PRO A 2 9.34 -0.93 -5.73
N ILE A 3 9.02 -0.04 -6.69
CA ILE A 3 7.87 -0.26 -7.60
C ILE A 3 7.96 -1.63 -8.28
N ALA A 4 9.19 -2.06 -8.62
CA ALA A 4 9.49 -3.34 -9.23
C ALA A 4 8.89 -4.53 -8.45
N ILE A 5 8.09 -5.34 -9.14
CA ILE A 5 7.45 -6.55 -8.58
C ILE A 5 8.03 -7.80 -9.24
N ASN A 6 7.95 -7.92 -10.56
CA ASN A 6 8.44 -9.10 -11.30
C ASN A 6 9.98 -9.07 -11.43
N SER A 7 10.57 -10.17 -11.90
CA SER A 7 12.03 -10.29 -12.03
C SER A 7 12.62 -9.28 -13.01
N GLU A 8 11.95 -9.00 -14.14
CA GLU A 8 12.43 -8.06 -15.14
C GLU A 8 12.50 -6.62 -14.60
N HIS A 9 11.48 -6.18 -13.87
CA HIS A 9 11.49 -4.88 -13.19
C HIS A 9 12.56 -4.81 -12.10
N GLN A 10 12.81 -5.92 -11.40
CA GLN A 10 13.87 -5.97 -10.38
C GLN A 10 15.25 -5.85 -11.01
N ASP A 11 15.50 -6.58 -12.11
CA ASP A 11 16.75 -6.52 -12.87
C ASP A 11 16.97 -5.11 -13.44
N LEU A 12 15.91 -4.47 -13.96
CA LEU A 12 15.96 -3.08 -14.41
C LEU A 12 16.33 -2.13 -13.26
N ALA A 13 15.64 -2.22 -12.12
CA ALA A 13 15.90 -1.38 -10.96
C ALA A 13 17.33 -1.54 -10.43
N ASP A 14 17.83 -2.77 -10.36
CA ASP A 14 19.18 -3.07 -9.87
C ASP A 14 20.25 -2.59 -10.87
N SER A 15 20.00 -2.70 -12.18
CA SER A 15 20.87 -2.13 -13.22
C SER A 15 20.98 -0.61 -13.11
N VAL A 16 19.85 0.10 -12.97
CA VAL A 16 19.82 1.55 -12.79
C VAL A 16 20.52 1.96 -11.49
N ARG A 17 20.25 1.26 -10.38
CA ARG A 17 20.91 1.54 -9.10
C ARG A 17 22.43 1.38 -9.21
N ALA A 18 22.91 0.34 -9.90
CA ALA A 18 24.33 0.10 -10.10
C ALA A 18 24.99 1.19 -10.96
N LEU A 19 24.29 1.71 -11.98
CA LEU A 19 24.74 2.89 -12.72
C LEU A 19 24.85 4.11 -11.81
N LEU A 20 23.78 4.44 -11.08
CA LEU A 20 23.70 5.66 -10.28
C LEU A 20 24.70 5.65 -9.11
N THR A 21 24.86 4.52 -8.43
CA THR A 21 25.85 4.38 -7.34
C THR A 21 27.27 4.71 -7.82
N ARG A 22 27.59 4.37 -9.08
CA ARG A 22 28.89 4.67 -9.68
C ARG A 22 28.99 6.11 -10.20
N ALA A 23 27.92 6.62 -10.81
CA ALA A 23 27.95 7.89 -11.55
C ALA A 23 27.54 9.11 -10.72
N VAL A 24 26.81 8.90 -9.62
CA VAL A 24 26.24 9.94 -8.75
C VAL A 24 26.53 9.58 -7.27
N PRO A 25 27.81 9.55 -6.85
CA PRO A 25 28.15 9.32 -5.45
C PRO A 25 27.81 10.55 -4.58
N SER A 26 27.75 10.38 -3.26
CA SER A 26 27.43 11.46 -2.30
C SER A 26 28.36 12.67 -2.44
N GLU A 27 29.64 12.47 -2.74
CA GLU A 27 30.60 13.56 -2.98
C GLU A 27 30.19 14.45 -4.16
N LEU A 28 29.59 13.85 -5.20
CA LEU A 28 29.05 14.61 -6.34
C LEU A 28 27.78 15.37 -5.93
N LEU A 29 26.91 14.77 -5.12
CA LEU A 29 25.72 15.46 -4.60
C LEU A 29 26.12 16.71 -3.81
N HIS A 30 27.06 16.58 -2.88
CA HIS A 30 27.55 17.68 -2.05
C HIS A 30 28.29 18.75 -2.87
N ALA A 31 29.15 18.36 -3.82
CA ALA A 31 29.78 19.33 -4.73
C ALA A 31 28.73 20.11 -5.55
N ALA A 32 27.66 19.43 -5.99
CA ALA A 32 26.55 20.02 -6.72
C ALA A 32 25.67 20.98 -5.88
N MET A 33 25.78 20.92 -4.54
CA MET A 33 25.10 21.89 -3.67
C MET A 33 25.74 23.27 -3.72
N ASP A 34 27.07 23.33 -3.94
CA ASP A 34 27.85 24.58 -3.93
C ASP A 34 28.11 25.11 -5.35
N ALA A 35 28.19 24.22 -6.34
CA ALA A 35 28.43 24.55 -7.74
C ALA A 35 27.41 23.89 -8.67
N PRO A 36 26.89 24.59 -9.69
CA PRO A 36 26.00 23.97 -10.67
C PRO A 36 26.67 22.78 -11.37
N ILE A 37 25.91 21.71 -11.58
CA ILE A 37 26.37 20.57 -12.38
C ILE A 37 26.62 20.98 -13.84
N GLU A 38 27.51 20.25 -14.51
CA GLU A 38 27.73 20.40 -15.94
C GLU A 38 26.46 20.10 -16.76
N ASN A 39 26.38 20.68 -17.96
CA ASN A 39 25.29 20.42 -18.91
C ASN A 39 25.87 19.95 -20.27
N PRO A 40 25.62 18.70 -20.69
CA PRO A 40 24.87 17.66 -19.98
C PRO A 40 25.62 17.15 -18.73
N PRO A 41 24.91 16.60 -17.72
CA PRO A 41 25.55 16.00 -16.54
C PRO A 41 26.46 14.82 -16.90
N SER A 42 27.46 14.55 -16.07
CA SER A 42 28.44 13.46 -16.30
C SER A 42 27.82 12.06 -16.46
N PHE A 43 26.71 11.78 -15.76
CA PHE A 43 25.99 10.51 -15.87
C PHE A 43 25.15 10.39 -17.15
N TRP A 44 24.84 11.51 -17.82
CA TRP A 44 23.84 11.59 -18.88
C TRP A 44 24.14 10.65 -20.04
N ARG A 45 25.38 10.68 -20.53
CA ARG A 45 25.82 9.81 -21.62
C ARG A 45 25.69 8.33 -21.27
N ALA A 46 26.07 7.95 -20.05
CA ALA A 46 25.98 6.56 -19.62
C ALA A 46 24.51 6.10 -19.47
N ALA A 47 23.61 6.99 -19.03
CA ALA A 47 22.18 6.71 -18.99
C ALA A 47 21.59 6.53 -20.41
N ALA A 48 22.00 7.38 -21.36
CA ALA A 48 21.59 7.28 -22.76
C ALA A 48 22.13 6.02 -23.45
N GLU A 49 23.40 5.66 -23.23
CA GLU A 49 24.01 4.42 -23.75
C GLU A 49 23.35 3.15 -23.18
N GLN A 50 22.73 3.23 -21.98
CA GLN A 50 21.89 2.17 -21.42
C GLN A 50 20.43 2.20 -21.91
N GLY A 51 20.07 3.16 -22.78
CA GLY A 51 18.71 3.31 -23.32
C GLY A 51 17.71 3.95 -22.36
N LEU A 52 18.13 4.47 -21.20
CA LEU A 52 17.23 4.98 -20.17
C LEU A 52 16.50 6.27 -20.60
N THR A 53 17.09 7.07 -21.48
CA THR A 53 16.50 8.31 -22.02
C THR A 53 15.36 8.05 -23.01
N GLY A 54 15.30 6.86 -23.60
CA GLY A 54 14.26 6.43 -24.54
C GLY A 54 13.47 5.21 -24.08
N LEU A 55 13.46 4.90 -22.78
CA LEU A 55 12.93 3.64 -22.26
C LEU A 55 11.46 3.40 -22.65
N HIS A 56 10.60 4.41 -22.46
CA HIS A 56 9.16 4.35 -22.77
C HIS A 56 8.82 4.78 -24.20
N LEU A 57 9.81 5.16 -25.00
CA LEU A 57 9.60 5.64 -26.35
C LEU A 57 9.53 4.47 -27.33
N ALA A 58 8.77 4.62 -28.41
CA ALA A 58 8.63 3.60 -29.43
C ALA A 58 9.97 3.26 -30.10
N GLU A 59 10.13 2.01 -30.54
CA GLU A 59 11.34 1.56 -31.26
C GLU A 59 11.56 2.35 -32.56
N ASP A 60 10.48 2.80 -33.22
CA ASP A 60 10.52 3.61 -34.46
C ASP A 60 11.27 4.94 -34.30
N VAL A 61 11.35 5.47 -33.08
CA VAL A 61 12.10 6.70 -32.75
C VAL A 61 13.41 6.38 -32.00
N GLY A 62 13.84 5.13 -31.99
CA GLY A 62 15.05 4.66 -31.33
C GLY A 62 14.92 4.43 -29.82
N GLY A 63 13.68 4.32 -29.31
CA GLY A 63 13.40 3.96 -27.93
C GLY A 63 13.44 2.44 -27.67
N GLN A 64 13.03 2.03 -26.47
CA GLN A 64 13.02 0.62 -26.02
C GLN A 64 11.61 0.00 -26.01
N GLY A 65 10.56 0.79 -26.24
CA GLY A 65 9.18 0.29 -26.35
C GLY A 65 8.52 -0.14 -25.03
N PHE A 66 9.12 0.15 -23.87
CA PHE A 66 8.50 -0.15 -22.57
C PHE A 66 7.38 0.83 -22.20
N GLY A 67 6.66 0.55 -21.11
CA GLY A 67 5.58 1.39 -20.63
C GLY A 67 6.02 2.47 -19.63
N ILE A 68 5.03 3.19 -19.11
CA ILE A 68 5.15 4.15 -18.03
C ILE A 68 5.50 3.44 -16.71
N LEU A 69 5.10 2.17 -16.53
CA LEU A 69 5.51 1.39 -15.36
C LEU A 69 7.03 1.20 -15.29
N GLU A 70 7.69 0.78 -16.37
CA GLU A 70 9.15 0.64 -16.38
C GLU A 70 9.84 2.00 -16.21
N LEU A 71 9.30 3.06 -16.82
CA LEU A 71 9.80 4.42 -16.60
C LEU A 71 9.69 4.82 -15.13
N ALA A 72 8.55 4.55 -14.48
CA ALA A 72 8.36 4.83 -13.06
C ALA A 72 9.38 4.06 -12.18
N VAL A 73 9.71 2.80 -12.51
CA VAL A 73 10.77 2.04 -11.83
C VAL A 73 12.11 2.79 -11.93
N VAL A 74 12.48 3.27 -13.12
CA VAL A 74 13.72 4.05 -13.31
C VAL A 74 13.68 5.35 -12.51
N LEU A 75 12.59 6.13 -12.60
CA LEU A 75 12.50 7.40 -11.90
C LEU A 75 12.51 7.25 -10.38
N ALA A 76 12.02 6.14 -9.84
CA ALA A 76 12.14 5.82 -8.42
C ALA A 76 13.59 5.59 -8.00
N GLU A 77 14.42 4.95 -8.82
CA GLU A 77 15.86 4.81 -8.52
C GLU A 77 16.62 6.14 -8.72
N PHE A 78 16.21 6.99 -9.67
CA PHE A 78 16.72 8.36 -9.78
C PHE A 78 16.37 9.22 -8.57
N GLY A 79 15.16 9.06 -8.02
CA GLY A 79 14.75 9.68 -6.76
C GLY A 79 15.55 9.15 -5.57
N TYR A 80 15.80 7.83 -5.53
CA TYR A 80 16.61 7.17 -4.50
C TYR A 80 18.06 7.66 -4.49
N GLY A 81 18.61 8.03 -5.64
CA GLY A 81 19.96 8.61 -5.76
C GLY A 81 20.02 10.14 -5.69
N ALA A 82 18.89 10.82 -5.44
CA ALA A 82 18.76 12.28 -5.54
C ALA A 82 19.40 12.88 -6.81
N VAL A 83 19.29 12.17 -7.93
CA VAL A 83 20.09 12.45 -9.13
C VAL A 83 19.90 13.90 -9.58
N PRO A 84 20.99 14.67 -9.75
CA PRO A 84 20.90 16.08 -10.09
C PRO A 84 20.58 16.28 -11.58
N GLY A 85 19.99 17.43 -11.93
CA GLY A 85 19.88 17.87 -13.32
C GLY A 85 18.60 17.47 -14.05
N PRO A 86 18.64 17.27 -15.38
CA PRO A 86 17.46 17.30 -16.23
C PRO A 86 16.79 15.94 -16.49
N PHE A 87 17.29 14.82 -15.97
CA PHE A 87 16.79 13.50 -16.39
C PHE A 87 15.29 13.31 -16.14
N VAL A 88 14.81 13.53 -14.92
CA VAL A 88 13.38 13.39 -14.60
C VAL A 88 12.52 14.40 -15.38
N PRO A 89 12.84 15.71 -15.44
CA PRO A 89 12.11 16.64 -16.29
C PRO A 89 12.08 16.25 -17.78
N SER A 90 13.19 15.75 -18.31
CA SER A 90 13.30 15.33 -19.71
C SER A 90 12.51 14.06 -20.01
N ALA A 91 12.52 13.09 -19.09
CA ALA A 91 11.71 11.89 -19.19
C ALA A 91 10.21 12.26 -19.23
N ILE A 92 9.75 13.13 -18.33
CA ILE A 92 8.36 13.58 -18.31
C ILE A 92 8.01 14.33 -19.61
N ALA A 93 8.85 15.27 -20.04
CA ALA A 93 8.62 16.02 -21.29
C ALA A 93 8.54 15.09 -22.50
N SER A 94 9.42 14.09 -22.60
CA SER A 94 9.39 13.10 -23.68
C SER A 94 8.12 12.23 -23.63
N ALA A 95 7.62 11.87 -22.44
CA ALA A 95 6.35 11.16 -22.30
C ALA A 95 5.15 12.01 -22.76
N LEU A 96 5.15 13.31 -22.47
CA LEU A 96 4.13 14.24 -22.97
C LEU A 96 4.15 14.37 -24.50
N ILE A 97 5.34 14.48 -25.10
CA ILE A 97 5.51 14.55 -26.56
C ILE A 97 5.05 13.23 -27.21
N ALA A 98 5.46 12.09 -26.66
CA ALA A 98 5.08 10.76 -27.17
C ALA A 98 3.57 10.50 -27.04
N ALA A 99 2.94 10.95 -25.95
CA ALA A 99 1.50 10.86 -25.76
C ALA A 99 0.73 11.68 -26.80
N ASN A 100 1.27 12.82 -27.26
CA ASN A 100 0.70 13.56 -28.39
C ASN A 100 0.93 12.86 -29.74
N ASN A 101 2.17 12.48 -30.02
CA ASN A 101 2.56 11.79 -31.24
C ASN A 101 3.76 10.86 -30.97
N PRO A 102 3.58 9.54 -30.98
CA PRO A 102 4.65 8.58 -30.67
C PRO A 102 5.77 8.52 -31.72
N THR A 103 5.56 9.15 -32.88
CA THR A 103 6.53 9.21 -34.00
C THR A 103 7.07 10.63 -34.24
N ALA A 104 6.88 11.55 -33.28
CA ALA A 104 7.40 12.90 -33.39
C ALA A 104 8.93 12.89 -33.58
N ALA A 105 9.44 13.68 -34.53
CA ALA A 105 10.86 13.66 -34.91
C ALA A 105 11.79 14.06 -33.74
N GLU A 106 11.30 14.90 -32.84
CA GLU A 106 11.99 15.34 -31.63
C GLU A 106 12.30 14.18 -30.69
N LEU A 107 11.51 13.10 -30.72
CA LEU A 107 11.72 11.92 -29.89
C LEU A 107 13.01 11.17 -30.23
N ILE A 108 13.52 11.27 -31.46
CA ILE A 108 14.79 10.63 -31.87
C ILE A 108 15.97 11.20 -31.08
N GLY A 109 16.02 12.53 -30.97
CA GLY A 109 17.04 13.22 -30.19
C GLY A 109 16.90 12.96 -28.68
N LEU A 110 15.66 12.83 -28.20
CA LEU A 110 15.38 12.53 -26.79
C LEU A 110 15.75 11.08 -26.44
N ALA A 111 15.42 10.11 -27.31
CA ALA A 111 15.74 8.71 -27.11
C ALA A 111 17.25 8.46 -27.07
N SER A 112 18.00 9.08 -27.99
CA SER A 112 19.47 8.99 -28.05
C SER A 112 20.20 9.79 -26.97
N GLY A 113 19.50 10.68 -26.25
CA GLY A 113 20.09 11.58 -25.26
C GLY A 113 20.86 12.77 -25.87
N GLU A 114 20.77 13.03 -27.17
CA GLU A 114 21.34 14.23 -27.81
C GLU A 114 20.57 15.51 -27.46
N VAL A 115 19.28 15.36 -27.16
CA VAL A 115 18.36 16.45 -26.82
C VAL A 115 17.95 16.32 -25.35
N ILE A 116 17.94 17.45 -24.64
CA ILE A 116 17.35 17.56 -23.30
C ILE A 116 16.05 18.33 -23.43
N ALA A 117 14.97 17.80 -22.86
CA ALA A 117 13.71 18.50 -22.74
C ALA A 117 13.36 18.83 -21.29
N THR A 118 12.42 19.74 -21.10
CA THR A 118 11.74 19.93 -19.82
C THR A 118 10.27 20.27 -20.03
N TYR A 119 9.53 20.33 -18.94
CA TYR A 119 8.13 20.68 -18.89
C TYR A 119 7.85 21.62 -17.71
N THR A 120 6.65 22.18 -17.67
CA THR A 120 6.12 22.80 -16.46
C THR A 120 4.61 22.58 -16.36
N VAL A 121 4.06 22.58 -15.14
CA VAL A 121 2.62 22.69 -14.89
C VAL A 121 2.23 24.08 -14.40
N ASN A 122 3.21 24.94 -14.17
CA ASN A 122 2.97 26.26 -13.61
C ASN A 122 2.23 27.12 -14.64
N PRO A 123 1.09 27.72 -14.26
CA PRO A 123 0.39 28.65 -15.14
C PRO A 123 1.23 29.92 -15.32
N GLY A 124 0.95 30.68 -16.37
CA GLY A 124 1.56 32.00 -16.58
C GLY A 124 1.83 32.35 -18.05
N LEU A 125 1.71 31.37 -18.95
CA LEU A 125 1.74 31.60 -20.39
C LEU A 125 0.32 31.61 -20.96
N THR A 126 0.07 32.52 -21.90
CA THR A 126 -1.17 32.66 -22.64
C THR A 126 -0.89 32.55 -24.13
N ALA A 127 -1.88 32.08 -24.87
CA ALA A 127 -1.83 31.99 -26.33
C ALA A 127 -3.04 32.74 -26.92
N THR A 128 -2.80 33.42 -28.04
CA THR A 128 -3.85 34.01 -28.87
C THR A 128 -3.71 33.48 -30.29
N ALA A 129 -4.83 33.24 -30.99
CA ALA A 129 -4.78 32.92 -32.41
C ALA A 129 -4.11 34.05 -33.21
N GLY A 130 -3.16 33.70 -34.08
CA GLY A 130 -2.46 34.65 -34.94
C GLY A 130 -2.04 34.00 -36.25
N GLY A 131 -2.50 34.52 -37.39
CA GLY A 131 -2.19 33.96 -38.70
C GLY A 131 -2.67 32.50 -38.84
N THR A 132 -1.74 31.58 -39.15
CA THR A 132 -1.98 30.13 -39.27
C THR A 132 -1.61 29.34 -38.01
N GLY A 133 -1.40 30.00 -36.87
CA GLY A 133 -0.94 29.36 -35.63
C GLY A 133 -1.34 30.12 -34.36
N LEU A 134 -0.54 30.01 -33.30
CA LEU A 134 -0.73 30.73 -32.03
C LEU A 134 0.43 31.70 -31.78
N VAL A 135 0.17 32.74 -30.99
CA VAL A 135 1.18 33.66 -30.47
C VAL A 135 1.22 33.51 -28.96
N VAL A 136 2.34 33.01 -28.43
CA VAL A 136 2.52 32.71 -27.01
C VAL A 136 3.20 33.88 -26.29
N ARG A 137 2.63 34.29 -25.15
CA ARG A 137 3.14 35.37 -24.29
C ARG A 137 3.09 34.98 -22.83
N GLY A 138 3.91 35.61 -22.01
CA GLY A 138 3.86 35.49 -20.56
C GLY A 138 5.09 34.81 -19.98
N GLU A 139 4.94 34.25 -18.79
CA GLU A 139 6.08 33.86 -17.97
C GLU A 139 5.75 32.69 -17.04
N ALA A 140 6.62 31.68 -17.02
CA ALA A 140 6.63 30.62 -16.01
C ALA A 140 7.87 30.81 -15.10
N ARG A 141 7.64 31.02 -13.80
CA ARG A 141 8.70 31.47 -12.86
C ARG A 141 9.66 30.41 -12.36
N ALA A 142 9.23 29.15 -12.36
CA ALA A 142 9.98 28.04 -11.81
C ALA A 142 9.81 26.84 -12.73
N VAL A 143 10.66 26.76 -13.75
CA VAL A 143 10.71 25.62 -14.67
C VAL A 143 11.98 24.83 -14.36
N ALA A 144 11.82 23.60 -13.90
CA ALA A 144 12.94 22.73 -13.55
C ALA A 144 13.80 22.45 -14.79
N ALA A 145 15.12 22.55 -14.63
CA ALA A 145 16.11 22.29 -15.66
C ALA A 145 15.92 23.06 -17.00
N ALA A 146 15.17 24.17 -17.02
CA ALA A 146 14.92 24.91 -18.26
C ALA A 146 16.19 25.46 -18.91
N ALA A 147 17.15 25.94 -18.12
CA ALA A 147 18.46 26.38 -18.62
C ALA A 147 19.33 25.24 -19.16
N GLN A 148 18.95 23.98 -18.91
CA GLN A 148 19.65 22.79 -19.42
C GLN A 148 18.97 22.21 -20.66
N ALA A 149 17.72 22.59 -20.93
CA ALA A 149 16.89 22.02 -21.97
C ALA A 149 16.98 22.79 -23.28
N SER A 150 16.91 22.06 -24.39
CA SER A 150 16.72 22.60 -25.74
C SER A 150 15.26 22.64 -26.18
N LEU A 151 14.40 21.84 -25.55
CA LEU A 151 12.96 21.76 -25.82
C LEU A 151 12.15 21.93 -24.53
N LEU A 152 11.03 22.64 -24.61
CA LEU A 152 10.15 22.92 -23.49
C LEU A 152 8.70 22.60 -23.86
N VAL A 153 8.05 21.73 -23.07
CA VAL A 153 6.63 21.44 -23.14
C VAL A 153 5.90 22.35 -22.15
N LEU A 154 5.16 23.32 -22.66
CA LEU A 154 4.58 24.40 -21.86
C LEU A 154 3.05 24.43 -21.96
N PRO A 155 2.32 24.56 -20.83
CA PRO A 155 0.90 24.80 -20.83
C PRO A 155 0.65 26.28 -21.14
N VAL A 156 -0.25 26.55 -22.07
CA VAL A 156 -0.68 27.90 -22.46
C VAL A 156 -2.19 28.02 -22.28
N ALA A 157 -2.64 29.08 -21.62
CA ALA A 157 -4.05 29.42 -21.57
C ALA A 157 -4.50 29.99 -22.92
N LEU A 158 -5.40 29.27 -23.60
CA LEU A 158 -6.03 29.68 -24.85
C LEU A 158 -7.54 29.79 -24.59
N GLU A 159 -8.04 31.03 -24.59
CA GLU A 159 -9.42 31.34 -24.17
C GLU A 159 -9.69 30.83 -22.73
N GLU A 160 -10.64 29.90 -22.55
CA GLU A 160 -10.97 29.28 -21.25
C GLU A 160 -10.31 27.90 -21.05
N ALA A 161 -9.51 27.42 -22.00
CA ALA A 161 -8.89 26.10 -21.96
C ALA A 161 -7.35 26.17 -21.83
N THR A 162 -6.75 25.10 -21.31
CA THR A 162 -5.30 24.91 -21.34
C THR A 162 -4.94 24.04 -22.55
N THR A 163 -4.00 24.52 -23.36
CA THR A 163 -3.39 23.77 -24.46
C THR A 163 -1.89 23.60 -24.18
N TRP A 164 -1.28 22.53 -24.69
CA TRP A 164 0.15 22.29 -24.56
C TRP A 164 0.88 22.64 -25.85
N VAL A 165 2.02 23.32 -25.74
CA VAL A 165 2.88 23.67 -26.88
C VAL A 165 4.31 23.17 -26.64
N LEU A 166 4.98 22.79 -27.73
CA LEU A 166 6.40 22.45 -27.77
C LEU A 166 7.19 23.64 -28.33
N LEU A 167 8.04 24.24 -27.50
CA LEU A 167 8.89 25.37 -27.88
C LEU A 167 10.36 25.01 -27.78
N ARG A 168 11.18 25.61 -28.63
CA ARG A 168 12.64 25.52 -28.51
C ARG A 168 13.17 26.58 -27.56
N ALA A 169 14.23 26.25 -26.85
CA ALA A 169 14.87 27.17 -25.91
C ALA A 169 15.40 28.46 -26.59
N ASP A 170 15.83 28.37 -27.86
CA ASP A 170 16.30 29.53 -28.65
C ASP A 170 15.19 30.53 -29.00
N GLN A 171 13.92 30.18 -28.79
CA GLN A 171 12.76 31.04 -28.98
C GLN A 171 12.32 31.74 -27.68
N LEU A 172 12.96 31.42 -26.55
CA LEU A 172 12.52 31.82 -25.22
C LEU A 172 13.63 32.60 -24.51
N GLU A 173 13.22 33.46 -23.59
CA GLU A 173 14.15 34.02 -22.62
C GLU A 173 14.14 33.13 -21.38
N ILE A 174 15.31 32.55 -21.07
CA ILE A 174 15.49 31.62 -19.96
C ILE A 174 16.51 32.21 -18.99
N GLU A 175 16.05 32.63 -17.81
CA GLU A 175 16.89 33.20 -16.76
C GLU A 175 16.99 32.22 -15.59
N PRO A 176 18.17 31.64 -15.31
CA PRO A 176 18.37 30.79 -14.14
C PRO A 176 18.06 31.55 -12.84
N VAL A 177 17.31 30.92 -11.93
CA VAL A 177 17.01 31.48 -10.60
C VAL A 177 17.43 30.50 -9.50
N ALA A 178 17.72 31.03 -8.32
CA ALA A 178 18.20 30.21 -7.21
C ALA A 178 17.12 29.20 -6.76
N SER A 179 17.49 27.91 -6.80
CA SER A 179 16.63 26.82 -6.36
C SER A 179 16.78 26.54 -4.86
N VAL A 180 15.70 26.09 -4.21
CA VAL A 180 15.75 25.57 -2.83
C VAL A 180 16.59 24.28 -2.74
N ASP A 181 16.56 23.49 -3.81
CA ASP A 181 17.42 22.34 -4.06
C ASP A 181 18.36 22.67 -5.24
N PRO A 182 19.63 23.01 -4.98
CA PRO A 182 20.60 23.30 -6.05
C PRO A 182 20.78 22.15 -7.06
N LEU A 183 20.51 20.89 -6.66
CA LEU A 183 20.60 19.73 -7.54
C LEU A 183 19.44 19.66 -8.54
N ARG A 184 18.36 20.41 -8.29
CA ARG A 184 17.25 20.61 -9.24
C ARG A 184 17.22 22.10 -9.62
N PRO A 185 18.10 22.55 -10.53
CA PRO A 185 18.12 23.94 -10.94
C PRO A 185 16.79 24.33 -11.59
N ILE A 186 16.38 25.58 -11.40
CA ILE A 186 15.15 26.14 -11.97
C ILE A 186 15.48 27.42 -12.74
N ALA A 187 14.64 27.76 -13.71
CA ALA A 187 14.73 29.02 -14.43
C ALA A 187 13.35 29.65 -14.60
N GLN A 188 13.35 30.98 -14.71
CA GLN A 188 12.23 31.73 -15.25
C GLN A 188 12.26 31.60 -16.77
N VAL A 189 11.10 31.30 -17.37
CA VAL A 189 10.93 31.12 -18.81
C VAL A 189 9.90 32.13 -19.30
N ARG A 190 10.32 33.05 -20.17
CA ARG A 190 9.47 34.11 -20.74
C ARG A 190 9.32 33.90 -22.24
N ALA A 191 8.06 33.95 -22.69
CA ALA A 191 7.71 34.02 -24.10
C ALA A 191 7.25 35.45 -24.40
N ASP A 192 7.87 36.09 -25.40
CA ASP A 192 7.51 37.45 -25.83
C ASP A 192 7.01 37.44 -27.27
N GLY A 193 5.75 37.06 -27.44
CA GLY A 193 5.11 37.05 -28.75
C GLY A 193 5.65 35.95 -29.67
N VAL A 194 5.97 34.78 -29.12
CA VAL A 194 6.53 33.65 -29.87
C VAL A 194 5.46 33.06 -30.77
N GLU A 195 5.67 33.12 -32.09
CA GLU A 195 4.77 32.51 -33.06
C GLU A 195 5.01 31.00 -33.14
N VAL A 196 3.96 30.21 -32.93
CA VAL A 196 3.96 28.76 -33.04
C VAL A 196 3.01 28.30 -34.14
N ASN A 197 3.49 27.41 -35.00
CA ASN A 197 2.66 26.77 -36.02
C ASN A 197 1.84 25.61 -35.41
N SER A 198 0.92 25.06 -36.19
CA SER A 198 0.08 23.93 -35.75
C SER A 198 0.86 22.68 -35.36
N SER A 199 2.05 22.44 -35.93
CA SER A 199 2.90 21.29 -35.57
C SER A 199 3.52 21.40 -34.17
N ALA A 200 3.69 22.62 -33.65
CA ALA A 200 4.18 22.85 -32.29
C ALA A 200 3.07 22.75 -31.23
N VAL A 201 1.80 22.66 -31.64
CA VAL A 201 0.67 22.47 -30.73
C VAL A 201 0.46 20.97 -30.49
N LEU A 202 0.51 20.55 -29.23
CA LEU A 202 0.28 19.17 -28.81
C LEU A 202 -1.23 18.90 -28.70
N GLY A 203 -1.96 19.05 -29.81
CA GLY A 203 -3.43 19.03 -29.84
C GLY A 203 -4.07 17.68 -29.49
N SER A 204 -3.33 16.58 -29.58
CA SER A 204 -3.80 15.24 -29.20
C SER A 204 -3.53 14.91 -27.73
N LEU A 205 -2.78 15.75 -27.02
CA LEU A 205 -2.52 15.60 -25.60
C LEU A 205 -3.60 16.31 -24.78
N SER A 206 -4.54 15.54 -24.24
CA SER A 206 -5.53 16.08 -23.30
C SER A 206 -4.87 16.55 -22.00
N GLY A 207 -5.48 17.55 -21.34
CA GLY A 207 -5.03 18.01 -20.03
C GLY A 207 -5.02 16.90 -18.97
N GLU A 208 -6.00 15.99 -19.05
CA GLU A 208 -6.12 14.83 -18.14
C GLU A 208 -4.95 13.86 -18.31
N ARG A 209 -4.59 13.53 -19.55
CA ARG A 209 -3.46 12.63 -19.86
C ARG A 209 -2.13 13.27 -19.48
N ALA A 210 -1.96 14.56 -19.76
CA ALA A 210 -0.77 15.31 -19.34
C ALA A 210 -0.61 15.30 -17.81
N GLN A 211 -1.68 15.61 -17.07
CA GLN A 211 -1.66 15.61 -15.61
C GLN A 211 -1.38 14.21 -15.04
N ALA A 212 -1.97 13.15 -15.62
CA ALA A 212 -1.74 11.78 -15.20
C ALA A 212 -0.25 11.39 -15.34
N LEU A 213 0.35 11.65 -16.50
CA LEU A 213 1.78 11.38 -16.74
C LEU A 213 2.68 12.14 -15.77
N ILE A 214 2.45 13.45 -15.61
CA ILE A 214 3.25 14.30 -14.74
C ILE A 214 3.14 13.85 -13.28
N SER A 215 1.91 13.67 -12.78
CA SER A 215 1.65 13.28 -11.39
C SER A 215 2.25 11.91 -11.07
N THR A 216 2.09 10.92 -11.95
CA THR A 216 2.62 9.56 -11.73
C THR A 216 4.15 9.54 -11.72
N LEU A 217 4.79 10.17 -12.70
CA LEU A 217 6.25 10.17 -12.83
C LEU A 217 6.95 11.00 -11.74
N LEU A 218 6.36 12.12 -11.32
CA LEU A 218 6.82 12.83 -10.11
C LEU A 218 6.64 12.01 -8.85
N SER A 219 5.53 11.26 -8.75
CA SER A 219 5.27 10.40 -7.59
C SER A 219 6.29 9.27 -7.51
N ALA A 220 6.72 8.74 -8.64
CA ALA A 220 7.81 7.75 -8.73
C ALA A 220 9.13 8.31 -8.17
N GLU A 221 9.53 9.53 -8.55
CA GLU A 221 10.71 10.16 -7.96
C GLU A 221 10.54 10.36 -6.43
N ALA A 222 9.38 10.83 -5.99
CA ALA A 222 9.09 11.10 -4.58
C ALA A 222 9.18 9.84 -3.70
N ILE A 223 8.68 8.70 -4.16
CA ILE A 223 8.83 7.45 -3.38
C ILE A 223 10.28 6.96 -3.34
N GLY A 224 11.09 7.25 -4.37
CA GLY A 224 12.53 7.01 -4.36
C GLY A 224 13.21 7.75 -3.21
N VAL A 225 12.89 9.04 -3.07
CA VAL A 225 13.34 9.91 -1.98
C VAL A 225 12.86 9.39 -0.61
N ALA A 226 11.58 8.99 -0.50
CA ALA A 226 11.02 8.44 0.74
C ALA A 226 11.74 7.14 1.17
N ARG A 227 12.01 6.26 0.19
CA ARG A 227 12.71 5.00 0.42
C ARG A 227 14.15 5.24 0.86
N TRP A 228 14.90 6.13 0.20
CA TRP A 228 16.26 6.47 0.63
C TRP A 228 16.28 6.97 2.08
N ALA A 229 15.34 7.86 2.43
CA ALA A 229 15.25 8.42 3.77
C ALA A 229 14.94 7.34 4.82
N THR A 230 14.07 6.40 4.50
CA THR A 230 13.72 5.25 5.35
C THR A 230 14.90 4.31 5.56
N ASP A 231 15.55 3.89 4.47
CA ASP A 231 16.70 2.98 4.51
C ASP A 231 17.84 3.62 5.31
N THR A 232 18.17 4.88 5.02
CA THR A 232 19.26 5.62 5.67
C THR A 232 19.00 5.81 7.18
N ALA A 233 17.77 6.16 7.57
CA ALA A 233 17.40 6.26 8.98
C ALA A 233 17.51 4.91 9.71
N ALA A 234 17.02 3.84 9.08
CA ALA A 234 17.06 2.50 9.65
C ALA A 234 18.51 2.00 9.83
N GLU A 235 19.37 2.16 8.82
CA GLU A 235 20.77 1.76 8.90
C GLU A 235 21.52 2.52 10.00
N TYR A 236 21.32 3.84 10.12
CA TYR A 236 21.90 4.61 11.21
C TYR A 236 21.39 4.15 12.58
N ALA A 237 20.09 3.84 12.69
CA ALA A 237 19.50 3.36 13.93
C ALA A 237 20.05 2.00 14.41
N LYS A 238 20.56 1.16 13.50
CA LYS A 238 21.21 -0.11 13.83
C LYS A 238 22.57 0.07 14.51
N ILE A 239 23.31 1.12 14.15
CA ILE A 239 24.72 1.27 14.53
C ILE A 239 24.96 2.38 15.55
N ARG A 240 24.09 3.39 15.61
CA ARG A 240 24.28 4.54 16.50
C ARG A 240 23.95 4.15 17.93
N GLU A 241 24.89 4.34 18.87
CA GLU A 241 24.69 3.90 20.27
C GLU A 241 24.43 5.03 21.29
N GLN A 242 23.30 4.97 22.00
CA GLN A 242 23.04 5.82 23.17
C GLN A 242 22.78 4.95 24.39
N PHE A 243 23.26 5.39 25.56
CA PHE A 243 23.14 4.64 26.81
C PHE A 243 23.65 3.19 26.70
N GLY A 244 24.70 2.96 25.89
CA GLY A 244 25.31 1.65 25.68
C GLY A 244 24.52 0.69 24.78
N ARG A 245 23.57 1.19 23.98
CA ARG A 245 22.71 0.37 23.11
C ARG A 245 22.47 1.06 21.77
N PRO A 246 22.32 0.31 20.67
CA PRO A 246 21.83 0.87 19.41
C PRO A 246 20.50 1.60 19.60
N ILE A 247 20.36 2.79 19.02
CA ILE A 247 19.15 3.62 19.19
C ILE A 247 17.90 2.93 18.63
N GLY A 248 18.07 2.02 17.65
CA GLY A 248 17.00 1.18 17.11
C GLY A 248 16.40 0.19 18.13
N GLN A 249 16.99 0.00 19.32
CA GLN A 249 16.36 -0.74 20.43
C GLN A 249 15.37 0.11 21.24
N PHE A 250 15.41 1.44 21.11
CA PHE A 250 14.46 2.31 21.81
C PHE A 250 13.19 2.43 20.98
N GLN A 251 12.05 2.03 21.56
CA GLN A 251 10.76 1.99 20.86
C GLN A 251 10.41 3.29 20.14
N ALA A 252 10.73 4.47 20.70
CA ALA A 252 10.46 5.75 20.05
C ALA A 252 11.14 5.90 18.67
N ILE A 253 12.42 5.49 18.55
CA ILE A 253 13.15 5.52 17.27
C ILE A 253 12.72 4.35 16.39
N LYS A 254 12.56 3.17 16.99
CA LYS A 254 12.12 1.96 16.28
C LYS A 254 10.79 2.17 15.56
N HIS A 255 9.79 2.67 16.28
CA HIS A 255 8.45 2.93 15.77
C HIS A 255 8.46 4.04 14.74
N LYS A 256 9.27 5.10 14.94
CA LYS A 256 9.47 6.13 13.93
C LYS A 256 9.92 5.54 12.59
N CYS A 257 10.97 4.70 12.59
CA CYS A 257 11.41 4.03 11.37
C CYS A 257 10.34 3.08 10.79
N ALA A 258 9.58 2.39 11.64
CA ALA A 258 8.47 1.53 11.20
C ALA A 258 7.33 2.31 10.52
N GLU A 259 7.02 3.52 10.99
CA GLU A 259 6.06 4.42 10.32
C GLU A 259 6.57 4.88 8.95
N MET A 260 7.85 5.25 8.85
CA MET A 260 8.46 5.68 7.60
C MET A 260 8.35 4.61 6.51
N ILE A 261 8.66 3.34 6.84
CA ILE A 261 8.50 2.25 5.87
C ILE A 261 7.03 1.98 5.55
N ALA A 262 6.12 2.08 6.52
CA ALA A 262 4.69 1.89 6.27
C ALA A 262 4.13 2.94 5.29
N ASP A 263 4.49 4.22 5.47
CA ASP A 263 4.12 5.30 4.56
C ASP A 263 4.75 5.12 3.17
N THR A 264 6.02 4.73 3.12
CA THR A 264 6.73 4.46 1.87
C THR A 264 6.08 3.30 1.09
N GLU A 265 5.73 2.19 1.75
CA GLU A 265 5.06 1.06 1.09
C GLU A 265 3.67 1.43 0.55
N ARG A 266 2.88 2.16 1.35
CA ARG A 266 1.55 2.61 0.95
C ARG A 266 1.60 3.52 -0.28
N ALA A 267 2.50 4.50 -0.26
CA ALA A 267 2.69 5.39 -1.39
C ALA A 267 3.22 4.62 -2.63
N THR A 268 4.17 3.71 -2.44
CA THR A 268 4.71 2.88 -3.54
C THR A 268 3.61 2.06 -4.22
N ALA A 269 2.70 1.46 -3.45
CA ALA A 269 1.57 0.71 -4.01
C ALA A 269 0.65 1.59 -4.88
N ALA A 270 0.41 2.84 -4.45
CA ALA A 270 -0.37 3.80 -5.23
C ALA A 270 0.32 4.23 -6.53
N VAL A 271 1.64 4.50 -6.50
CA VAL A 271 2.39 4.87 -7.71
C VAL A 271 2.44 3.72 -8.71
N TRP A 272 2.62 2.49 -8.22
CA TRP A 272 2.60 1.29 -9.06
C TRP A 272 1.26 1.14 -9.81
N ASP A 273 0.12 1.30 -9.12
CA ASP A 273 -1.20 1.24 -9.76
C ASP A 273 -1.45 2.40 -10.73
N ALA A 274 -1.01 3.61 -10.38
CA ALA A 274 -1.13 4.77 -11.27
C ALA A 274 -0.37 4.60 -12.59
N ALA A 275 0.81 3.97 -12.56
CA ALA A 275 1.57 3.68 -13.77
C ALA A 275 0.90 2.59 -14.62
N ARG A 276 0.43 1.49 -14.00
CA ARG A 276 -0.34 0.45 -14.68
C ARG A 276 -1.62 0.99 -15.33
N ALA A 277 -2.34 1.86 -14.63
CA ALA A 277 -3.56 2.48 -15.14
C ALA A 277 -3.30 3.26 -16.44
N ILE A 278 -2.15 3.94 -16.55
CA ILE A 278 -1.75 4.67 -17.75
C ILE A 278 -1.43 3.70 -18.88
N ASP A 279 -0.63 2.67 -18.61
CA ASP A 279 -0.25 1.65 -19.62
C ASP A 279 -1.49 0.91 -20.17
N GLU A 280 -2.42 0.53 -19.29
CA GLU A 280 -3.69 -0.06 -19.68
C GLU A 280 -4.55 0.88 -20.53
N ALA A 281 -4.56 2.18 -20.22
CA ALA A 281 -5.31 3.17 -21.00
C ALA A 281 -4.67 3.43 -22.38
N ASP A 282 -3.35 3.38 -22.48
CA ASP A 282 -2.63 3.45 -23.76
C ASP A 282 -2.94 2.24 -24.65
N GLN A 283 -3.12 1.06 -24.06
CA GLN A 283 -3.48 -0.17 -24.79
C GLN A 283 -4.96 -0.25 -25.16
N ASN A 284 -5.85 0.11 -24.23
CA ASN A 284 -7.30 -0.11 -24.36
C ASN A 284 -8.09 1.14 -24.79
N GLY A 285 -7.45 2.32 -24.82
CA GLY A 285 -8.04 3.60 -25.19
C GLY A 285 -8.43 4.47 -23.99
N TRP A 286 -8.07 5.75 -24.07
CA TRP A 286 -8.25 6.73 -22.97
C TRP A 286 -9.70 7.14 -22.72
N GLU A 287 -10.58 7.10 -23.73
CA GLU A 287 -11.98 7.55 -23.58
C GLU A 287 -12.75 6.75 -22.53
N ALA A 288 -12.50 5.44 -22.45
CA ALA A 288 -13.16 4.55 -21.49
C ALA A 288 -12.44 4.50 -20.13
N ALA A 289 -11.14 4.77 -20.10
CA ALA A 289 -10.30 4.61 -18.92
C ALA A 289 -10.08 5.92 -18.13
N GLY A 290 -10.32 7.08 -18.74
CA GLY A 290 -9.91 8.40 -18.23
C GLY A 290 -10.23 8.65 -16.76
N SER A 291 -11.47 8.39 -16.33
CA SER A 291 -11.88 8.60 -14.93
C SER A 291 -11.15 7.70 -13.93
N THR A 292 -10.89 6.44 -14.31
CA THR A 292 -10.17 5.48 -13.45
C THR A 292 -8.67 5.79 -13.38
N VAL A 293 -8.08 6.29 -14.48
CA VAL A 293 -6.69 6.77 -14.51
C VAL A 293 -6.55 8.03 -13.66
N GLN A 294 -7.48 8.98 -13.79
CA GLN A 294 -7.53 10.17 -12.95
C GLN A 294 -7.62 9.83 -11.46
N PHE A 295 -8.47 8.86 -11.09
CA PHE A 295 -8.54 8.39 -9.71
C PHE A 295 -7.20 7.82 -9.24
N ALA A 296 -6.62 6.85 -9.96
CA ALA A 296 -5.37 6.21 -9.57
C ALA A 296 -4.19 7.20 -9.45
N THR A 297 -4.05 8.08 -10.44
CA THR A 297 -3.01 9.12 -10.45
C THR A 297 -3.19 10.16 -9.35
N ALA A 298 -4.43 10.54 -9.02
CA ALA A 298 -4.72 11.44 -7.90
C ALA A 298 -4.44 10.76 -6.53
N VAL A 299 -4.68 9.45 -6.40
CA VAL A 299 -4.28 8.69 -5.20
C VAL A 299 -2.76 8.69 -5.03
N ALA A 300 -2.00 8.42 -6.10
CA ALA A 300 -0.53 8.49 -6.08
C ALA A 300 -0.03 9.89 -5.70
N ALA A 301 -0.56 10.93 -6.35
CA ALA A 301 -0.20 12.33 -6.12
C ALA A 301 -0.61 12.85 -4.74
N THR A 302 -1.60 12.22 -4.09
CA THR A 302 -1.99 12.51 -2.71
C THR A 302 -0.98 11.93 -1.71
N LEU A 303 -0.49 10.72 -1.95
CA LEU A 303 0.29 9.95 -0.96
C LEU A 303 1.81 10.12 -1.11
N ALA A 304 2.33 10.10 -2.33
CA ALA A 304 3.78 10.11 -2.59
C ALA A 304 4.52 11.36 -2.09
N PRO A 305 4.08 12.61 -2.38
CA PRO A 305 4.77 13.78 -1.85
C PRO A 305 4.71 13.88 -0.32
N SER A 306 3.61 13.41 0.29
CA SER A 306 3.45 13.37 1.75
C SER A 306 4.46 12.39 2.37
N ALA A 307 4.58 11.17 1.80
CA ALA A 307 5.54 10.17 2.24
C ALA A 307 6.99 10.66 2.11
N ALA A 308 7.36 11.27 0.97
CA ALA A 308 8.68 11.85 0.77
C ALA A 308 9.01 12.94 1.81
N GLN A 309 8.06 13.84 2.07
CA GLN A 309 8.25 14.90 3.06
C GLN A 309 8.38 14.34 4.48
N HIS A 310 7.46 13.45 4.89
CA HIS A 310 7.48 12.86 6.24
C HIS A 310 8.75 12.05 6.48
N CYS A 311 9.12 11.16 5.55
CA CYS A 311 10.30 10.31 5.71
C CYS A 311 11.60 11.12 5.72
N THR A 312 11.74 12.15 4.89
CA THR A 312 12.96 13.00 4.93
C THR A 312 13.06 13.82 6.21
N GLN A 313 11.94 14.33 6.74
CA GLN A 313 11.90 15.00 8.03
C GLN A 313 12.30 14.07 9.18
N ASP A 314 11.76 12.85 9.19
CA ASP A 314 12.06 11.87 10.24
C ASP A 314 13.45 11.27 10.11
N CYS A 315 14.00 11.16 8.89
CA CYS A 315 15.40 10.79 8.69
C CYS A 315 16.34 11.79 9.37
N ILE A 316 16.07 13.10 9.26
CA ILE A 316 16.81 14.13 10.00
C ILE A 316 16.69 13.91 11.50
N GLN A 317 15.48 13.63 12.01
CA GLN A 317 15.26 13.40 13.44
C GLN A 317 16.00 12.17 13.97
N VAL A 318 16.04 11.07 13.22
CA VAL A 318 16.77 9.85 13.60
C VAL A 318 18.28 10.08 13.62
N HIS A 319 18.81 10.86 12.67
CA HIS A 319 20.22 11.24 12.65
C HIS A 319 20.58 12.28 13.73
N GLY A 320 19.60 13.08 14.15
CA GLY A 320 19.79 14.18 15.10
C GLY A 320 20.61 15.30 14.46
N GLY A 321 21.57 15.85 15.22
CA GLY A 321 22.35 17.01 14.79
C GLY A 321 23.00 16.86 13.41
N ILE A 322 23.63 15.71 13.13
CA ILE A 322 24.34 15.47 11.86
C ILE A 322 23.39 15.52 10.64
N GLY A 323 22.14 15.06 10.81
CA GLY A 323 21.13 15.11 9.74
C GLY A 323 20.72 16.53 9.35
N PHE A 324 21.01 17.53 10.19
CA PHE A 324 20.73 18.94 9.95
C PHE A 324 21.93 19.71 9.37
N THR A 325 23.02 19.02 9.02
CA THR A 325 24.27 19.63 8.55
C THR A 325 24.50 19.44 7.04
N TRP A 326 25.52 20.09 6.48
CA TRP A 326 25.88 19.95 5.04
C TRP A 326 26.68 18.69 4.76
N GLU A 327 27.22 18.07 5.81
CA GLU A 327 28.10 16.91 5.80
C GLU A 327 27.34 15.59 5.62
N HIS A 328 26.00 15.63 5.63
CA HIS A 328 25.15 14.46 5.46
C HIS A 328 24.11 14.70 4.36
N ASP A 329 23.84 13.66 3.57
CA ASP A 329 22.90 13.70 2.45
C ASP A 329 21.46 14.05 2.85
N ALA A 330 21.08 13.88 4.13
CA ALA A 330 19.70 14.11 4.59
C ALA A 330 19.16 15.51 4.22
N GLY A 331 20.02 16.54 4.22
CA GLY A 331 19.67 17.88 3.77
C GLY A 331 19.37 17.96 2.27
N VAL A 332 20.06 17.17 1.43
CA VAL A 332 19.82 17.07 -0.02
C VAL A 332 18.42 16.50 -0.27
N TYR A 333 18.10 15.36 0.35
CA TYR A 333 16.83 14.67 0.13
C TYR A 333 15.65 15.47 0.69
N TYR A 334 15.81 16.15 1.83
CA TYR A 334 14.75 17.03 2.35
C TYR A 334 14.46 18.19 1.40
N ARG A 335 15.49 18.83 0.82
CA ARG A 335 15.31 19.89 -0.19
C ARG A 335 14.64 19.35 -1.44
N ARG A 336 15.03 18.16 -1.92
CA ARG A 336 14.38 17.49 -3.05
C ARG A 336 12.89 17.23 -2.76
N ALA A 337 12.56 16.71 -1.57
CA ALA A 337 11.17 16.48 -1.17
C ALA A 337 10.34 17.77 -1.14
N LEU A 338 10.91 18.90 -0.72
CA LEU A 338 10.24 20.21 -0.75
C LEU A 338 9.90 20.66 -2.17
N ILE A 339 10.85 20.53 -3.11
CA ILE A 339 10.59 20.87 -4.52
C ILE A 339 9.56 19.95 -5.13
N LEU A 340 9.69 18.64 -4.93
CA LEU A 340 8.73 17.67 -5.44
C LEU A 340 7.32 17.98 -4.94
N ALA A 341 7.14 18.21 -3.64
CA ALA A 341 5.84 18.58 -3.08
C ALA A 341 5.26 19.86 -3.69
N ALA A 342 6.10 20.84 -4.05
CA ALA A 342 5.66 22.05 -4.74
C ALA A 342 5.27 21.79 -6.22
N SER A 343 5.92 20.83 -6.89
CA SER A 343 5.65 20.46 -8.28
C SER A 343 4.30 19.79 -8.50
N PHE A 344 3.65 19.27 -7.44
CA PHE A 344 2.29 18.74 -7.51
C PHE A 344 1.19 19.83 -7.49
N GLY A 345 1.56 21.11 -7.35
CA GLY A 345 0.59 22.21 -7.26
C GLY A 345 0.04 22.39 -5.86
N THR A 346 -1.24 22.74 -5.73
CA THR A 346 -1.85 22.98 -4.41
C THR A 346 -2.07 21.66 -3.68
N ARG A 347 -1.73 21.62 -2.37
CA ARG A 347 -1.91 20.43 -1.52
C ARG A 347 -3.34 19.90 -1.47
N SER A 348 -4.32 20.73 -1.82
CA SER A 348 -5.74 20.41 -1.83
C SER A 348 -6.26 19.77 -3.11
N ALA A 349 -5.56 19.92 -4.24
CA ALA A 349 -6.11 19.55 -5.54
C ALA A 349 -6.28 18.04 -5.70
N HIS A 350 -5.25 17.24 -5.38
CA HIS A 350 -5.30 15.79 -5.57
C HIS A 350 -6.29 15.08 -4.65
N PRO A 351 -6.36 15.39 -3.33
CA PRO A 351 -7.41 14.83 -2.48
C PRO A 351 -8.82 15.18 -2.99
N GLN A 352 -9.04 16.41 -3.47
CA GLN A 352 -10.32 16.79 -4.05
C GLN A 352 -10.64 15.94 -5.29
N GLN A 353 -9.67 15.78 -6.20
CA GLN A 353 -9.83 14.96 -7.40
C GLN A 353 -10.13 13.49 -7.06
N VAL A 354 -9.53 12.94 -5.98
CA VAL A 354 -9.86 11.60 -5.48
C VAL A 354 -11.34 11.49 -5.09
N VAL A 355 -11.89 12.48 -4.37
CA VAL A 355 -13.32 12.48 -4.02
C VAL A 355 -14.19 12.60 -5.27
N ASP A 356 -13.89 13.56 -6.13
CA ASP A 356 -14.71 13.87 -7.31
C ASP A 356 -14.81 12.64 -8.23
N THR A 357 -13.69 11.97 -8.48
CA THR A 357 -13.64 10.76 -9.31
C THR A 357 -14.29 9.55 -8.63
N ALA A 358 -14.04 9.32 -7.34
CA ALA A 358 -14.65 8.21 -6.59
C ALA A 358 -16.18 8.35 -6.48
N ALA A 359 -16.68 9.57 -6.27
CA ALA A 359 -18.10 9.86 -6.15
C ALA A 359 -18.83 9.75 -7.50
N ALA A 360 -18.24 10.26 -8.59
CA ALA A 360 -18.88 10.33 -9.90
C ALA A 360 -18.73 9.08 -10.78
N GLY A 361 -17.53 8.47 -10.83
CA GLY A 361 -17.20 7.35 -11.72
C GLY A 361 -16.89 6.04 -11.01
N GLY A 362 -16.78 6.07 -9.68
CA GLY A 362 -16.30 4.95 -8.88
C GLY A 362 -14.77 4.89 -8.83
N MET A 363 -14.27 4.12 -7.88
CA MET A 363 -12.83 3.87 -7.75
C MET A 363 -12.36 2.93 -8.86
N ARG A 364 -11.07 3.03 -9.21
CA ARG A 364 -10.43 2.03 -10.07
C ARG A 364 -10.56 0.64 -9.44
N LYS A 365 -10.91 -0.35 -10.24
CA LYS A 365 -10.97 -1.74 -9.80
C LYS A 365 -9.56 -2.28 -9.64
N ILE A 366 -9.32 -2.98 -8.55
CA ILE A 366 -8.04 -3.64 -8.29
C ILE A 366 -8.09 -4.99 -8.99
N ASP A 367 -7.39 -5.07 -10.12
CA ASP A 367 -7.27 -6.29 -10.92
C ASP A 367 -5.81 -6.68 -11.17
N ILE A 368 -5.61 -7.96 -11.43
CA ILE A 368 -4.35 -8.56 -11.88
C ILE A 368 -4.35 -8.62 -13.41
N ASP A 369 -3.20 -8.34 -14.00
CA ASP A 369 -3.01 -8.55 -15.43
C ASP A 369 -2.99 -10.05 -15.69
N LEU A 370 -3.84 -10.49 -16.63
CA LEU A 370 -4.01 -11.90 -16.93
C LEU A 370 -3.31 -12.24 -18.22
N ASP A 371 -2.29 -13.09 -18.12
CA ASP A 371 -1.83 -13.84 -19.27
C ASP A 371 -2.95 -14.79 -19.78
N PRO A 372 -2.84 -15.33 -21.01
CA PRO A 372 -3.88 -16.16 -21.60
C PRO A 372 -4.26 -17.40 -20.77
N ASP A 373 -3.31 -18.00 -20.05
CA ASP A 373 -3.58 -19.16 -19.20
C ASP A 373 -4.37 -18.74 -17.96
N THR A 374 -4.04 -17.57 -17.40
CA THR A 374 -4.76 -17.02 -16.25
C THR A 374 -6.18 -16.56 -16.61
N GLU A 375 -6.42 -16.02 -17.82
CA GLU A 375 -7.78 -15.71 -18.28
C GLU A 375 -8.63 -16.98 -18.48
N LYS A 376 -8.01 -18.07 -18.96
CA LYS A 376 -8.69 -19.37 -19.04
C LYS A 376 -9.10 -19.87 -17.65
N LEU A 377 -8.19 -19.78 -16.67
CA LEU A 377 -8.48 -20.13 -15.28
C LEU A 377 -9.62 -19.28 -14.71
N ARG A 378 -9.63 -17.97 -14.98
CA ARG A 378 -10.73 -17.07 -14.60
C ARG A 378 -12.06 -17.50 -15.22
N ALA A 379 -12.08 -17.87 -16.49
CA ALA A 379 -13.30 -18.35 -17.15
C ALA A 379 -13.83 -19.65 -16.53
N GLU A 380 -12.93 -20.59 -16.17
CA GLU A 380 -13.27 -21.84 -15.49
C GLU A 380 -13.88 -21.56 -14.10
N ILE A 381 -13.21 -20.75 -13.28
CA ILE A 381 -13.70 -20.36 -11.95
C ILE A 381 -15.05 -19.62 -12.05
N ARG A 382 -15.20 -18.71 -13.01
CA ARG A 382 -16.47 -17.99 -13.25
C ARG A 382 -17.60 -18.96 -13.54
N ALA A 383 -17.35 -19.99 -14.36
CA ALA A 383 -18.34 -21.01 -14.67
C ALA A 383 -18.72 -21.84 -13.43
N GLU A 384 -17.74 -22.23 -12.61
CA GLU A 384 -17.97 -22.92 -11.33
C GLU A 384 -18.78 -22.05 -10.35
N VAL A 385 -18.45 -20.77 -10.21
CA VAL A 385 -19.17 -19.81 -9.36
C VAL A 385 -20.60 -19.60 -9.86
N ALA A 386 -20.81 -19.51 -11.17
CA ALA A 386 -22.15 -19.41 -11.76
C ALA A 386 -22.99 -20.67 -11.47
N ALA A 387 -22.38 -21.85 -11.51
CA ALA A 387 -23.04 -23.11 -11.14
C ALA A 387 -23.43 -23.12 -9.65
N LEU A 388 -22.53 -22.69 -8.76
CA LEU A 388 -22.82 -22.53 -7.32
C LEU A 388 -23.99 -21.55 -7.10
N LYS A 389 -24.02 -20.44 -7.83
CA LYS A 389 -25.08 -19.43 -7.74
C LYS A 389 -26.46 -19.99 -8.11
N ALA A 390 -26.53 -20.97 -9.00
CA ALA A 390 -27.77 -21.59 -9.44
C ALA A 390 -28.36 -22.58 -8.43
N MET A 391 -27.56 -23.07 -7.47
CA MET A 391 -28.00 -24.03 -6.44
C MET A 391 -28.90 -23.37 -5.38
N ALA A 392 -29.76 -24.17 -4.73
CA ALA A 392 -30.46 -23.74 -3.52
C ALA A 392 -29.47 -23.39 -2.40
N GLN A 393 -29.84 -22.52 -1.46
CA GLN A 393 -28.90 -21.97 -0.47
C GLN A 393 -28.20 -23.04 0.39
N ASP A 394 -28.95 -24.05 0.86
CA ASP A 394 -28.39 -25.11 1.70
C ASP A 394 -27.45 -26.02 0.90
N GLU A 395 -27.86 -26.44 -0.29
CA GLU A 395 -27.03 -27.24 -1.23
C GLU A 395 -25.77 -26.49 -1.64
N ARG A 396 -25.89 -25.18 -1.90
CA ARG A 396 -24.76 -24.30 -2.23
C ARG A 396 -23.75 -24.23 -1.10
N THR A 397 -24.21 -24.13 0.15
CA THR A 397 -23.33 -24.05 1.32
C THR A 397 -22.49 -25.33 1.45
N VAL A 398 -23.13 -26.49 1.26
CA VAL A 398 -22.44 -27.79 1.22
C VAL A 398 -21.45 -27.85 0.05
N ALA A 399 -21.87 -27.47 -1.16
CA ALA A 399 -21.01 -27.49 -2.35
C ALA A 399 -19.80 -26.54 -2.24
N ILE A 400 -19.97 -25.36 -1.64
CA ILE A 400 -18.87 -24.43 -1.34
C ILE A 400 -17.88 -25.07 -0.37
N ALA A 401 -18.37 -25.70 0.69
CA ALA A 401 -17.54 -26.37 1.69
C ALA A 401 -16.78 -27.57 1.11
N GLU A 402 -17.48 -28.50 0.47
CA GLU A 402 -16.91 -29.73 -0.10
C GLU A 402 -16.04 -29.46 -1.33
N GLY A 403 -16.32 -28.39 -2.07
CA GLY A 403 -15.51 -27.94 -3.22
C GLY A 403 -14.23 -27.18 -2.83
N GLY A 404 -13.95 -27.03 -1.53
CA GLY A 404 -12.76 -26.37 -1.01
C GLY A 404 -12.74 -24.85 -1.17
N TRP A 405 -13.89 -24.21 -1.40
CA TRP A 405 -13.98 -22.78 -1.71
C TRP A 405 -13.93 -21.85 -0.50
N VAL A 406 -14.09 -22.40 0.71
CA VAL A 406 -14.14 -21.60 1.94
C VAL A 406 -12.77 -21.01 2.27
N LEU A 407 -11.72 -21.85 2.25
CA LEU A 407 -10.32 -21.45 2.39
C LEU A 407 -9.52 -22.06 1.22
N PRO A 408 -9.58 -21.47 0.02
CA PRO A 408 -9.07 -22.10 -1.22
C PRO A 408 -7.59 -22.47 -1.18
N TYR A 409 -6.78 -21.71 -0.46
CA TYR A 409 -5.34 -21.92 -0.33
C TYR A 409 -4.96 -23.20 0.44
N LEU A 410 -5.89 -23.77 1.21
CA LEU A 410 -5.60 -25.02 1.92
C LEU A 410 -5.39 -26.17 0.94
N PRO A 411 -4.53 -27.14 1.28
CA PRO A 411 -4.31 -28.31 0.44
C PRO A 411 -5.59 -29.14 0.28
N LYS A 412 -5.70 -29.86 -0.85
CA LYS A 412 -6.74 -30.87 -1.04
C LYS A 412 -6.60 -31.98 0.03
N PRO A 413 -7.71 -32.56 0.52
CA PRO A 413 -9.11 -32.31 0.13
C PRO A 413 -9.78 -31.14 0.89
N TRP A 414 -9.07 -30.39 1.72
CA TRP A 414 -9.64 -29.39 2.63
C TRP A 414 -9.81 -28.01 2.00
N GLY A 415 -9.02 -27.72 0.97
CA GLY A 415 -9.19 -26.58 0.08
C GLY A 415 -8.94 -27.01 -1.36
N ARG A 416 -8.54 -26.05 -2.20
CA ARG A 416 -8.26 -26.28 -3.62
C ARG A 416 -6.77 -26.41 -3.93
N ALA A 417 -5.90 -26.19 -2.94
CA ALA A 417 -4.49 -25.87 -3.13
C ALA A 417 -4.32 -24.68 -4.08
N ALA A 418 -5.18 -23.67 -3.93
CA ALA A 418 -5.21 -22.52 -4.82
C ALA A 418 -3.94 -21.70 -4.66
N GLU A 419 -3.20 -21.55 -5.75
CA GLU A 419 -2.04 -20.67 -5.81
C GLU A 419 -2.47 -19.20 -5.66
N PRO A 420 -1.57 -18.27 -5.27
CA PRO A 420 -1.98 -16.91 -4.93
C PRO A 420 -2.76 -16.15 -6.01
N ILE A 421 -2.47 -16.36 -7.31
CA ILE A 421 -3.26 -15.79 -8.42
C ILE A 421 -4.67 -16.39 -8.45
N GLU A 422 -4.78 -17.71 -8.33
CA GLU A 422 -6.06 -18.41 -8.28
C GLU A 422 -6.91 -17.88 -7.12
N GLN A 423 -6.31 -17.64 -5.95
CA GLN A 423 -7.03 -17.07 -4.79
C GLN A 423 -7.64 -15.69 -5.09
N ILE A 424 -6.89 -14.81 -5.76
CA ILE A 424 -7.38 -13.48 -6.18
C ILE A 424 -8.57 -13.64 -7.13
N ILE A 425 -8.45 -14.52 -8.13
CA ILE A 425 -9.52 -14.76 -9.11
C ILE A 425 -10.75 -15.34 -8.45
N ILE A 426 -10.59 -16.30 -7.54
CA ILE A 426 -11.70 -16.87 -6.75
C ILE A 426 -12.40 -15.75 -5.99
N GLU A 427 -11.68 -14.90 -5.29
CA GLU A 427 -12.26 -13.77 -4.56
C GLU A 427 -13.04 -12.81 -5.47
N GLN A 428 -12.44 -12.43 -6.60
CA GLN A 428 -13.06 -11.54 -7.58
C GLN A 428 -14.33 -12.15 -8.21
N GLU A 429 -14.29 -13.43 -8.62
CA GLU A 429 -15.43 -14.08 -9.25
C GLU A 429 -16.56 -14.40 -8.26
N PHE A 430 -16.26 -14.74 -7.00
CA PHE A 430 -17.29 -14.83 -5.95
C PHE A 430 -17.97 -13.47 -5.71
N SER A 431 -17.19 -12.39 -5.67
CA SER A 431 -17.70 -11.02 -5.52
C SER A 431 -18.57 -10.59 -6.72
N SER A 432 -18.06 -10.73 -7.94
CA SER A 432 -18.77 -10.40 -9.19
C SER A 432 -20.03 -11.25 -9.37
N GLY A 433 -19.93 -12.53 -9.04
CA GLY A 433 -21.03 -13.50 -9.05
C GLY A 433 -22.08 -13.22 -7.99
N ARG A 434 -21.78 -12.39 -6.97
CA ARG A 434 -22.60 -12.16 -5.78
C ARG A 434 -22.90 -13.47 -5.03
N VAL A 435 -21.90 -14.34 -4.95
CA VAL A 435 -21.94 -15.58 -4.18
C VAL A 435 -21.17 -15.36 -2.89
N ARG A 436 -21.82 -15.54 -1.74
CA ARG A 436 -21.17 -15.41 -0.44
C ARG A 436 -20.54 -16.74 -0.05
N ARG A 437 -19.26 -16.70 0.32
CA ARG A 437 -18.57 -17.82 0.99
C ARG A 437 -19.04 -17.91 2.44
N GLN A 438 -18.87 -19.09 3.04
CA GLN A 438 -19.17 -19.27 4.45
C GLN A 438 -18.23 -18.40 5.30
N ALA A 439 -18.80 -17.54 6.14
CA ALA A 439 -18.03 -16.76 7.11
C ALA A 439 -17.65 -17.67 8.28
N LEU A 440 -16.34 -17.90 8.46
CA LEU A 440 -15.82 -18.79 9.50
C LEU A 440 -15.54 -18.09 10.85
N GLY A 441 -15.58 -16.76 10.89
CA GLY A 441 -15.20 -16.00 12.09
C GLY A 441 -13.80 -16.42 12.57
N ILE A 442 -13.67 -16.70 13.86
CA ILE A 442 -12.41 -17.15 14.48
C ILE A 442 -11.86 -18.42 13.81
N ALA A 443 -12.72 -19.30 13.31
CA ALA A 443 -12.27 -20.53 12.68
C ALA A 443 -11.41 -20.29 11.42
N ALA A 444 -11.55 -19.14 10.75
CA ALA A 444 -10.79 -18.82 9.53
C ALA A 444 -9.27 -18.93 9.72
N TRP A 445 -8.76 -18.63 10.93
CA TRP A 445 -7.34 -18.73 11.25
C TRP A 445 -6.98 -19.90 12.18
N LEU A 446 -7.96 -20.63 12.72
CA LEU A 446 -7.72 -21.87 13.47
C LEU A 446 -7.61 -23.09 12.55
N MET A 447 -8.47 -23.16 11.52
CA MET A 447 -8.52 -24.33 10.62
C MET A 447 -7.19 -24.62 9.91
N PRO A 448 -6.39 -23.64 9.46
CA PRO A 448 -5.06 -23.91 8.89
C PRO A 448 -4.14 -24.67 9.84
N SER A 449 -4.22 -24.42 11.15
CA SER A 449 -3.44 -25.14 12.15
C SER A 449 -3.93 -26.57 12.35
N ILE A 450 -5.24 -26.83 12.27
CA ILE A 450 -5.79 -28.19 12.29
C ILE A 450 -5.35 -28.96 11.03
N VAL A 451 -5.33 -28.30 9.86
CA VAL A 451 -4.83 -28.94 8.62
C VAL A 451 -3.34 -29.27 8.73
N ALA A 452 -2.53 -28.37 9.29
CA ALA A 452 -1.09 -28.56 9.37
C ALA A 452 -0.65 -29.55 10.46
N PHE A 453 -1.29 -29.53 11.64
CA PHE A 453 -0.82 -30.25 12.83
C PHE A 453 -1.81 -31.30 13.34
N GLY A 454 -3.02 -31.38 12.78
CA GLY A 454 -4.04 -32.31 13.22
C GLY A 454 -3.81 -33.73 12.72
N THR A 455 -4.26 -34.71 13.51
CA THR A 455 -4.38 -36.09 13.04
C THR A 455 -5.49 -36.21 11.99
N ASP A 456 -5.52 -37.32 11.25
CA ASP A 456 -6.57 -37.54 10.26
C ASP A 456 -7.96 -37.60 10.91
N GLU A 457 -8.07 -38.18 12.10
CA GLU A 457 -9.31 -38.22 12.88
C GLU A 457 -9.76 -36.80 13.28
N GLN A 458 -8.84 -35.95 13.75
CA GLN A 458 -9.15 -34.56 14.08
C GLN A 458 -9.60 -33.78 12.83
N LYS A 459 -8.89 -33.92 11.71
CA LYS A 459 -9.23 -33.27 10.45
C LYS A 459 -10.63 -33.66 9.98
N GLN A 460 -10.94 -34.96 9.96
CA GLN A 460 -12.26 -35.47 9.55
C GLN A 460 -13.38 -35.04 10.50
N ARG A 461 -13.08 -34.97 11.81
CA ARG A 461 -14.05 -34.55 12.83
C ARG A 461 -14.39 -33.07 12.75
N PHE A 462 -13.39 -32.21 12.53
CA PHE A 462 -13.53 -30.77 12.72
C PHE A 462 -13.67 -29.97 11.43
N LEU A 463 -12.98 -30.33 10.35
CA LEU A 463 -12.93 -29.49 9.15
C LEU A 463 -14.26 -29.46 8.37
N PRO A 464 -14.88 -30.60 7.98
CA PRO A 464 -16.13 -30.58 7.23
C PRO A 464 -17.28 -29.80 7.88
N PRO A 465 -17.64 -30.03 9.15
CA PRO A 465 -18.75 -29.30 9.78
C PRO A 465 -18.39 -27.83 10.02
N THR A 466 -17.12 -27.49 10.25
CA THR A 466 -16.70 -26.08 10.36
C THR A 466 -16.83 -25.35 9.02
N PHE A 467 -16.41 -25.96 7.90
CA PHE A 467 -16.53 -25.35 6.57
C PHE A 467 -17.99 -25.20 6.11
N ARG A 468 -18.91 -26.03 6.61
CA ARG A 468 -20.36 -25.84 6.42
C ARG A 468 -21.00 -24.82 7.38
N GLY A 469 -20.23 -24.27 8.32
CA GLY A 469 -20.73 -23.32 9.31
C GLY A 469 -21.50 -23.95 10.48
N GLU A 470 -21.42 -25.26 10.66
CA GLU A 470 -22.11 -26.00 11.73
C GLU A 470 -21.39 -25.90 13.08
N LEU A 471 -20.08 -25.65 13.06
CA LEU A 471 -19.27 -25.43 14.25
C LEU A 471 -18.75 -23.99 14.31
N VAL A 472 -19.09 -23.32 15.41
CA VAL A 472 -18.53 -22.03 15.81
C VAL A 472 -17.37 -22.27 16.77
N TRP A 473 -16.29 -21.54 16.54
CA TRP A 473 -15.05 -21.66 17.30
C TRP A 473 -14.71 -20.37 18.04
N CYS A 474 -13.98 -20.51 19.15
CA CYS A 474 -13.33 -19.40 19.84
C CYS A 474 -11.83 -19.68 20.07
N GLN A 475 -11.08 -18.60 20.32
CA GLN A 475 -9.64 -18.65 20.58
C GLN A 475 -9.37 -18.35 22.06
N LEU A 476 -8.87 -19.35 22.78
CA LEU A 476 -8.65 -19.35 24.22
C LEU A 476 -7.16 -19.14 24.53
N PHE A 477 -6.60 -18.05 24.02
CA PHE A 477 -5.17 -17.76 24.14
C PHE A 477 -4.90 -16.83 25.33
N SER A 478 -5.44 -15.61 25.25
CA SER A 478 -5.18 -14.53 26.21
C SER A 478 -5.70 -14.82 27.62
N GLU A 479 -4.96 -14.35 28.60
CA GLU A 479 -5.22 -14.44 30.03
C GLU A 479 -5.13 -13.04 30.67
N PRO A 480 -5.70 -12.83 31.87
CA PRO A 480 -5.57 -11.55 32.57
C PRO A 480 -4.11 -11.08 32.74
N GLY A 481 -3.18 -12.03 32.91
CA GLY A 481 -1.74 -11.76 33.05
C GLY A 481 -0.90 -11.97 31.78
N ALA A 482 -1.51 -12.42 30.67
CA ALA A 482 -0.77 -12.74 29.44
C ALA A 482 -1.59 -12.38 28.18
N GLY A 483 -1.23 -11.29 27.52
CA GLY A 483 -1.80 -10.84 26.24
C GLY A 483 -0.71 -10.70 25.18
N SER A 484 -0.08 -9.50 25.10
CA SER A 484 1.05 -9.28 24.17
C SER A 484 2.24 -10.21 24.46
N ASP A 485 2.53 -10.49 25.75
CA ASP A 485 3.47 -11.54 26.18
C ASP A 485 2.73 -12.88 26.37
N LEU A 486 2.15 -13.39 25.28
CA LEU A 486 1.32 -14.60 25.29
C LEU A 486 2.08 -15.82 25.84
N ALA A 487 3.41 -15.87 25.65
CA ALA A 487 4.26 -16.93 26.14
C ALA A 487 4.28 -17.05 27.68
N SER A 488 3.87 -16.02 28.41
CA SER A 488 3.78 -16.01 29.88
C SER A 488 2.46 -16.57 30.43
N LEU A 489 1.62 -17.18 29.58
CA LEU A 489 0.36 -17.82 30.00
C LEU A 489 0.55 -18.83 31.15
N THR A 490 -0.48 -18.95 31.98
CA THR A 490 -0.48 -19.67 33.27
C THR A 490 -1.60 -20.70 33.41
N THR A 491 -2.61 -20.74 32.53
CA THR A 491 -3.59 -21.84 32.48
C THR A 491 -2.83 -23.16 32.47
N LYS A 492 -3.11 -24.05 33.43
CA LYS A 492 -2.32 -25.26 33.67
C LYS A 492 -3.05 -26.48 33.14
N ALA A 493 -2.33 -27.33 32.42
CA ALA A 493 -2.78 -28.67 32.04
C ALA A 493 -1.91 -29.72 32.73
N THR A 494 -2.53 -30.54 33.58
CA THR A 494 -1.85 -31.61 34.32
C THR A 494 -2.17 -32.96 33.69
N LYS A 495 -1.15 -33.74 33.35
CA LYS A 495 -1.34 -35.08 32.77
C LYS A 495 -2.06 -35.99 33.77
N VAL A 496 -3.07 -36.71 33.29
CA VAL A 496 -3.79 -37.78 34.00
C VAL A 496 -3.93 -39.01 33.10
N ASP A 497 -4.54 -40.07 33.60
CA ASP A 497 -4.80 -41.25 32.78
C ASP A 497 -5.75 -40.92 31.62
N GLY A 498 -5.37 -41.31 30.40
CA GLY A 498 -6.12 -41.05 29.16
C GLY A 498 -6.21 -39.59 28.70
N GLY A 499 -5.61 -38.61 29.39
CA GLY A 499 -5.74 -37.20 29.03
C GLY A 499 -5.12 -36.20 30.00
N TRP A 500 -5.80 -35.07 30.16
CA TRP A 500 -5.33 -33.91 30.89
C TRP A 500 -6.44 -33.30 31.74
N ARG A 501 -6.09 -32.80 32.92
CA ARG A 501 -6.95 -31.92 33.73
C ARG A 501 -6.48 -30.49 33.59
N ILE A 502 -7.36 -29.62 33.11
CA ILE A 502 -7.01 -28.25 32.79
C ILE A 502 -7.76 -27.30 33.73
N SER A 503 -7.01 -26.38 34.34
CA SER A 503 -7.57 -25.31 35.17
C SER A 503 -6.93 -23.96 34.83
N GLY A 504 -7.77 -22.93 34.73
CA GLY A 504 -7.31 -21.56 34.52
C GLY A 504 -8.42 -20.61 34.06
N GLN A 505 -8.02 -19.42 33.66
CA GLN A 505 -8.91 -18.37 33.23
C GLN A 505 -8.40 -17.75 31.92
N LYS A 506 -9.26 -17.74 30.90
CA LYS A 506 -9.04 -17.02 29.64
C LYS A 506 -9.92 -15.78 29.59
N ILE A 507 -9.47 -14.76 28.88
CA ILE A 507 -10.18 -13.48 28.77
C ILE A 507 -10.01 -12.89 27.37
N TRP A 508 -10.93 -12.00 26.99
CA TRP A 508 -11.04 -11.42 25.65
C TRP A 508 -11.42 -12.44 24.56
N THR A 509 -12.04 -13.55 24.96
CA THR A 509 -12.42 -14.64 24.05
C THR A 509 -13.65 -14.24 23.25
N SER A 510 -13.45 -13.91 21.97
CA SER A 510 -14.53 -13.58 21.04
C SER A 510 -15.48 -14.76 20.83
N ALA A 511 -16.78 -14.48 20.85
CA ALA A 511 -17.87 -15.43 20.54
C ALA A 511 -17.90 -16.73 21.37
N ALA A 512 -17.25 -16.77 22.54
CA ALA A 512 -17.17 -17.97 23.37
C ALA A 512 -18.55 -18.51 23.75
N GLN A 513 -19.54 -17.64 24.01
CA GLN A 513 -20.88 -18.04 24.40
C GLN A 513 -21.67 -18.73 23.27
N PHE A 514 -21.20 -18.61 22.02
CA PHE A 514 -21.80 -19.23 20.84
C PHE A 514 -20.98 -20.41 20.32
N SER A 515 -19.77 -20.62 20.86
CA SER A 515 -18.81 -21.58 20.33
C SER A 515 -19.08 -22.99 20.85
N GLN A 516 -18.93 -23.98 19.97
CA GLN A 516 -18.94 -25.40 20.35
C GLN A 516 -17.53 -25.85 20.74
N TRP A 517 -16.50 -25.27 20.12
CA TRP A 517 -15.11 -25.64 20.34
C TRP A 517 -14.21 -24.43 20.60
N GLY A 518 -13.16 -24.63 21.38
CA GLY A 518 -12.17 -23.63 21.71
C GLY A 518 -10.76 -24.11 21.40
N ALA A 519 -9.97 -23.28 20.74
CA ALA A 519 -8.53 -23.49 20.57
C ALA A 519 -7.78 -22.95 21.80
N LEU A 520 -7.32 -23.86 22.67
CA LEU A 520 -6.78 -23.54 23.98
C LEU A 520 -5.28 -23.73 24.06
N LEU A 521 -4.57 -22.71 24.56
CA LEU A 521 -3.18 -22.85 25.00
C LEU A 521 -3.12 -23.02 26.51
N ALA A 522 -2.40 -24.04 26.96
CA ALA A 522 -2.14 -24.28 28.37
C ALA A 522 -0.70 -24.72 28.62
N ARG A 523 -0.20 -24.36 29.80
CA ARG A 523 1.09 -24.73 30.37
C ARG A 523 1.06 -26.20 30.78
N THR A 524 1.87 -27.02 30.13
CA THR A 524 2.07 -28.43 30.43
C THR A 524 3.39 -28.70 31.14
N ASP A 525 4.39 -27.82 30.97
CA ASP A 525 5.64 -27.86 31.72
C ASP A 525 6.02 -26.43 32.17
N SER A 526 6.06 -26.20 33.49
CA SER A 526 6.44 -24.92 34.08
C SER A 526 7.94 -24.76 34.32
N SER A 527 8.72 -25.84 34.15
CA SER A 527 10.17 -25.86 34.31
C SER A 527 10.91 -25.61 32.99
N ALA A 528 10.25 -25.88 31.85
CA ALA A 528 10.76 -25.58 30.53
C ALA A 528 10.83 -24.07 30.25
N PRO A 529 11.69 -23.63 29.31
CA PRO A 529 11.63 -22.27 28.77
C PRO A 529 10.19 -21.88 28.34
N LYS A 530 9.84 -20.60 28.44
CA LYS A 530 8.46 -20.11 28.28
C LYS A 530 7.72 -20.67 27.05
N HIS A 531 8.39 -20.80 25.91
CA HIS A 531 7.78 -21.32 24.67
C HIS A 531 7.65 -22.85 24.64
N ASP A 532 8.58 -23.55 25.27
CA ASP A 532 8.73 -25.01 25.16
C ASP A 532 7.91 -25.78 26.20
N GLY A 533 7.10 -25.07 27.01
CA GLY A 533 6.23 -25.66 28.03
C GLY A 533 4.74 -25.52 27.73
N ILE A 534 4.36 -25.16 26.50
CA ILE A 534 2.99 -24.87 26.10
C ILE A 534 2.46 -25.99 25.20
N THR A 535 1.22 -26.42 25.42
CA THR A 535 0.50 -27.37 24.56
C THR A 535 -0.79 -26.74 24.04
N TYR A 536 -1.17 -27.12 22.81
CA TYR A 536 -2.39 -26.68 22.14
C TYR A 536 -3.48 -27.77 22.28
N PHE A 537 -4.65 -27.39 22.77
CA PHE A 537 -5.78 -28.28 23.01
C PHE A 537 -7.01 -27.82 22.23
N LEU A 538 -7.83 -28.78 21.80
CA LEU A 538 -9.17 -28.56 21.26
C LEU A 538 -10.17 -28.81 22.40
N LEU A 539 -10.71 -27.74 22.98
CA LEU A 539 -11.59 -27.80 24.15
C LEU A 539 -13.06 -27.82 23.73
N ASP A 540 -13.84 -28.77 24.23
CA ASP A 540 -15.31 -28.73 24.14
C ASP A 540 -15.83 -27.64 25.09
N MET A 541 -16.47 -26.61 24.53
CA MET A 541 -16.97 -25.46 25.28
C MET A 541 -18.19 -25.78 26.14
N LYS A 542 -18.79 -26.97 25.96
CA LYS A 542 -19.89 -27.49 26.77
C LYS A 542 -19.44 -28.50 27.82
N ALA A 543 -18.14 -28.79 27.91
CA ALA A 543 -17.62 -29.69 28.93
C ALA A 543 -17.96 -29.20 30.34
N GLU A 544 -18.24 -30.15 31.23
CA GLU A 544 -18.43 -29.85 32.65
C GLU A 544 -17.16 -29.18 33.21
N GLY A 545 -17.33 -28.06 33.91
CA GLY A 545 -16.23 -27.21 34.40
C GLY A 545 -15.87 -26.03 33.49
N VAL A 546 -16.44 -25.91 32.29
CA VAL A 546 -16.31 -24.70 31.45
C VAL A 546 -17.44 -23.72 31.78
N THR A 547 -17.09 -22.51 32.24
CA THR A 547 -18.04 -21.43 32.48
C THR A 547 -17.70 -20.20 31.64
N VAL A 548 -18.62 -19.78 30.78
CA VAL A 548 -18.47 -18.58 29.94
C VAL A 548 -19.19 -17.40 30.60
N SER A 549 -18.46 -16.31 30.80
CA SER A 549 -18.97 -15.06 31.37
C SER A 549 -18.80 -13.93 30.34
N PRO A 550 -19.89 -13.47 29.70
CA PRO A 550 -19.84 -12.38 28.72
C PRO A 550 -19.36 -11.06 29.33
N LEU A 551 -18.51 -10.34 28.60
CA LEU A 551 -18.00 -9.02 28.96
C LEU A 551 -18.68 -7.97 28.10
N ARG A 552 -19.34 -7.01 28.73
CA ARG A 552 -20.02 -5.94 28.00
C ARG A 552 -18.99 -4.91 27.50
N GLU A 553 -18.80 -4.81 26.19
CA GLU A 553 -17.83 -3.86 25.60
C GLU A 553 -18.40 -2.45 25.40
N LEU A 554 -17.55 -1.56 24.86
CA LEU A 554 -17.82 -0.14 24.63
C LEU A 554 -19.11 0.15 23.84
N THR A 555 -19.46 -0.72 22.88
CA THR A 555 -20.69 -0.62 22.09
C THR A 555 -21.95 -0.99 22.87
N GLY A 556 -21.79 -1.54 24.08
CA GLY A 556 -22.86 -2.11 24.89
C GLY A 556 -23.25 -3.54 24.54
N GLY A 557 -22.65 -4.13 23.49
CA GLY A 557 -22.73 -5.56 23.17
C GLY A 557 -21.92 -6.42 24.13
N ALA A 558 -21.84 -7.73 23.87
CA ALA A 558 -21.03 -8.66 24.65
C ALA A 558 -20.32 -9.67 23.74
N MET A 559 -19.49 -9.18 22.82
CA MET A 559 -18.76 -9.99 21.85
C MET A 559 -17.60 -10.76 22.47
N PHE A 560 -17.05 -10.26 23.58
CA PHE A 560 -15.91 -10.86 24.29
C PHE A 560 -16.38 -11.54 25.57
N ASN A 561 -15.61 -12.54 26.02
CA ASN A 561 -15.96 -13.30 27.22
C ASN A 561 -14.72 -13.57 28.06
N THR A 562 -14.96 -13.73 29.37
CA THR A 562 -14.08 -14.50 30.24
C THR A 562 -14.53 -15.96 30.19
N VAL A 563 -13.58 -16.88 30.08
CA VAL A 563 -13.84 -18.33 30.13
C VAL A 563 -13.08 -18.91 31.30
N PHE A 564 -13.82 -19.41 32.29
CA PHE A 564 -13.27 -20.14 33.43
C PHE A 564 -13.26 -21.62 33.09
N ILE A 565 -12.12 -22.25 33.34
CA ILE A 565 -11.89 -23.68 33.12
C ILE A 565 -11.53 -24.25 34.48
N ASP A 566 -12.40 -25.06 35.06
CA ASP A 566 -12.23 -25.65 36.38
C ASP A 566 -12.13 -27.17 36.30
N ASP A 567 -10.90 -27.68 36.42
CA ASP A 567 -10.57 -29.11 36.43
C ASP A 567 -11.17 -29.92 35.25
N VAL A 568 -11.22 -29.31 34.07
CA VAL A 568 -11.85 -29.90 32.89
C VAL A 568 -10.98 -31.03 32.35
N PHE A 569 -11.57 -32.19 32.12
CA PHE A 569 -10.90 -33.31 31.48
C PHE A 569 -10.86 -33.13 29.96
N VAL A 570 -9.66 -33.21 29.38
CA VAL A 570 -9.44 -33.20 27.93
C VAL A 570 -8.65 -34.47 27.54
N PRO A 571 -9.21 -35.38 26.74
CA PRO A 571 -8.53 -36.60 26.33
C PRO A 571 -7.33 -36.31 25.42
N ASP A 572 -6.39 -37.26 25.35
CA ASP A 572 -5.16 -37.12 24.56
C ASP A 572 -5.41 -36.88 23.07
N GLU A 573 -6.49 -37.44 22.52
CA GLU A 573 -6.90 -37.24 21.12
C GLU A 573 -7.30 -35.79 20.78
N LEU A 574 -7.46 -34.92 21.77
CA LEU A 574 -7.77 -33.49 21.60
C LEU A 574 -6.55 -32.58 21.83
N VAL A 575 -5.35 -33.15 21.96
CA VAL A 575 -4.10 -32.41 21.80
C VAL A 575 -3.85 -32.17 20.31
N LEU A 576 -3.67 -30.92 19.90
CA LEU A 576 -3.33 -30.56 18.52
C LEU A 576 -1.80 -30.43 18.39
N GLY A 577 -1.20 -31.23 17.51
CA GLY A 577 0.25 -31.34 17.39
C GLY A 577 0.87 -32.13 18.55
N GLU A 578 2.12 -31.81 18.91
CA GLU A 578 2.84 -32.49 19.98
C GLU A 578 2.74 -31.76 21.33
N VAL A 579 2.74 -32.52 22.42
CA VAL A 579 2.84 -31.98 23.79
C VAL A 579 4.11 -31.13 23.91
N ASN A 580 4.02 -29.98 24.59
CA ASN A 580 5.10 -29.00 24.74
C ASN A 580 5.55 -28.29 23.45
N ARG A 581 4.89 -28.57 22.31
CA ARG A 581 5.13 -27.91 21.02
C ARG A 581 3.98 -26.99 20.59
N GLY A 582 3.08 -26.65 21.50
CA GLY A 582 1.91 -25.82 21.23
C GLY A 582 2.24 -24.39 20.78
N TRP A 583 3.43 -23.87 21.11
CA TRP A 583 3.88 -22.56 20.62
C TRP A 583 4.17 -22.55 19.11
N GLU A 584 4.58 -23.68 18.54
CA GLU A 584 4.77 -23.81 17.09
C GLU A 584 3.42 -23.74 16.37
N VAL A 585 2.44 -24.49 16.87
CA VAL A 585 1.06 -24.48 16.37
C VAL A 585 0.44 -23.08 16.49
N SER A 586 0.61 -22.41 17.64
CA SER A 586 0.06 -21.06 17.84
C SER A 586 0.68 -20.01 16.90
N ARG A 587 1.97 -20.12 16.57
CA ARG A 587 2.59 -19.22 15.58
C ARG A 587 1.96 -19.36 14.19
N ASN A 588 1.58 -20.58 13.79
CA ASN A 588 0.84 -20.80 12.56
C ASN A 588 -0.55 -20.12 12.63
N THR A 589 -1.29 -20.33 13.72
CA THR A 589 -2.59 -19.66 13.97
C THR A 589 -2.48 -18.13 13.90
N LEU A 590 -1.54 -17.54 14.65
CA LEU A 590 -1.36 -16.08 14.73
C LEU A 590 -0.89 -15.45 13.39
N THR A 591 -0.23 -16.24 12.54
CA THR A 591 0.16 -15.77 11.19
C THR A 591 -1.06 -15.73 10.27
N ALA A 592 -1.88 -16.78 10.28
CA ALA A 592 -3.15 -16.79 9.55
C ALA A 592 -4.11 -15.70 10.05
N GLU A 593 -4.15 -15.45 11.36
CA GLU A 593 -4.96 -14.38 11.97
C GLU A 593 -4.60 -13.01 11.41
N ARG A 594 -3.30 -12.66 11.32
CA ARG A 594 -2.87 -11.36 10.79
C ARG A 594 -3.29 -11.15 9.34
N VAL A 595 -3.12 -12.16 8.50
CA VAL A 595 -3.52 -12.09 7.08
C VAL A 595 -5.04 -11.94 6.99
N SER A 596 -5.80 -12.74 7.75
CA SER A 596 -7.26 -12.66 7.78
C SER A 596 -7.74 -11.27 8.21
N ILE A 597 -7.21 -10.72 9.31
CA ILE A 597 -7.62 -9.42 9.85
C ILE A 597 -7.21 -8.26 8.90
N GLY A 598 -6.03 -8.33 8.29
CA GLY A 598 -5.55 -7.29 7.36
C GLY A 598 -6.23 -7.30 5.99
N GLY A 599 -6.80 -8.44 5.58
CA GLY A 599 -7.44 -8.62 4.27
C GLY A 599 -8.97 -8.62 4.26
N SER A 600 -9.63 -8.90 5.39
CA SER A 600 -11.09 -9.03 5.43
C SER A 600 -11.81 -7.72 5.76
N GLU A 601 -12.84 -7.38 4.98
CA GLU A 601 -13.83 -6.37 5.37
C GLU A 601 -14.84 -6.97 6.36
N MET A 602 -14.84 -6.48 7.59
CA MET A 602 -15.78 -6.90 8.62
C MET A 602 -17.09 -6.08 8.52
N PRO A 603 -18.28 -6.69 8.45
CA PRO A 603 -19.55 -5.97 8.28
C PRO A 603 -19.90 -4.97 9.40
N PHE A 604 -19.27 -5.11 10.57
CA PHE A 604 -19.47 -4.25 11.74
C PHE A 604 -18.42 -3.13 11.84
N LEU A 605 -17.58 -2.96 10.82
CA LEU A 605 -16.62 -1.87 10.68
C LEU A 605 -16.95 -1.05 9.43
N ALA A 606 -16.50 0.20 9.40
CA ALA A 606 -16.57 1.02 8.20
C ALA A 606 -15.63 0.43 7.12
N SER A 607 -16.15 0.22 5.91
CA SER A 607 -15.37 -0.15 4.74
C SER A 607 -15.11 1.06 3.84
N LEU A 608 -14.12 0.96 2.96
CA LEU A 608 -13.84 2.00 1.96
C LEU A 608 -15.07 2.23 1.05
N ASP A 609 -15.70 1.15 0.59
CA ASP A 609 -16.85 1.25 -0.32
C ASP A 609 -18.04 1.93 0.38
N GLY A 610 -18.33 1.55 1.64
CA GLY A 610 -19.36 2.20 2.45
C GLY A 610 -19.04 3.65 2.80
N PHE A 611 -17.76 4.00 2.95
CA PHE A 611 -17.32 5.38 3.13
C PHE A 611 -17.51 6.20 1.85
N VAL A 612 -17.16 5.66 0.68
CA VAL A 612 -17.38 6.34 -0.61
C VAL A 612 -18.87 6.54 -0.88
N GLU A 613 -19.73 5.56 -0.55
CA GLU A 613 -21.19 5.72 -0.61
C GLU A 613 -21.66 6.86 0.31
N PHE A 614 -21.17 6.90 1.55
CA PHE A 614 -21.46 8.01 2.48
C PHE A 614 -21.04 9.37 1.95
N ILE A 615 -19.86 9.47 1.32
CA ILE A 615 -19.37 10.71 0.72
C ILE A 615 -20.21 11.12 -0.49
N ARG A 616 -20.63 10.15 -1.33
CA ARG A 616 -21.47 10.39 -2.51
C ARG A 616 -22.85 10.93 -2.13
N ASP A 617 -23.45 10.40 -1.07
CA ASP A 617 -24.82 10.72 -0.67
C ASP A 617 -24.90 11.96 0.24
N GLY A 618 -23.79 12.38 0.83
CA GLY A 618 -23.71 13.50 1.75
C GLY A 618 -23.36 14.85 1.11
N GLN A 619 -23.48 15.92 1.90
CA GLN A 619 -23.01 17.26 1.54
C GLN A 619 -21.93 17.68 2.52
N PHE A 620 -20.77 18.02 1.99
CA PHE A 620 -19.57 18.29 2.77
C PHE A 620 -18.94 19.60 2.33
N ASP A 621 -18.37 20.35 3.27
CA ASP A 621 -17.60 21.54 2.94
C ASP A 621 -16.26 21.19 2.26
N HIS A 622 -15.55 22.20 1.74
CA HIS A 622 -14.28 21.97 1.06
C HIS A 622 -13.20 21.35 1.96
N GLY A 623 -13.22 21.60 3.27
CA GLY A 623 -12.29 20.98 4.22
C GLY A 623 -12.57 19.50 4.42
N GLU A 624 -13.84 19.18 4.58
CA GLU A 624 -14.35 17.82 4.73
C GLU A 624 -14.11 17.00 3.46
N GLN A 625 -14.40 17.54 2.27
CA GLN A 625 -14.10 16.87 1.00
C GLN A 625 -12.61 16.54 0.86
N ARG A 626 -11.71 17.48 1.20
CA ARG A 626 -10.26 17.19 1.17
C ARG A 626 -9.86 16.07 2.12
N ARG A 627 -10.41 16.05 3.34
CA ARG A 627 -10.10 14.99 4.31
C ARG A 627 -10.67 13.64 3.86
N ALA A 628 -11.87 13.62 3.27
CA ALA A 628 -12.45 12.43 2.68
C ALA A 628 -11.58 11.89 1.54
N GLY A 629 -11.08 12.76 0.66
CA GLY A 629 -10.16 12.38 -0.43
C GLY A 629 -8.88 11.73 0.07
N GLN A 630 -8.28 12.29 1.11
CA GLN A 630 -7.13 11.69 1.78
C GLN A 630 -7.45 10.28 2.31
N LEU A 631 -8.58 10.11 3.01
CA LEU A 631 -9.00 8.82 3.56
C LEU A 631 -9.32 7.78 2.48
N ILE A 632 -9.93 8.20 1.37
CA ILE A 632 -10.20 7.34 0.20
C ILE A 632 -8.88 6.89 -0.44
N ALA A 633 -7.94 7.82 -0.64
CA ALA A 633 -6.61 7.50 -1.18
C ALA A 633 -5.87 6.49 -0.29
N GLU A 634 -5.86 6.72 1.03
CA GLU A 634 -5.22 5.82 2.00
C GLU A 634 -5.84 4.41 1.98
N GLY A 635 -7.17 4.30 1.90
CA GLY A 635 -7.86 3.01 1.86
C GLY A 635 -7.65 2.25 0.57
N HIS A 636 -7.71 2.97 -0.55
CA HIS A 636 -7.45 2.37 -1.85
C HIS A 636 -6.00 1.84 -1.92
N ALA A 637 -5.04 2.63 -1.46
CA ALA A 637 -3.64 2.21 -1.37
C ALA A 637 -3.41 1.02 -0.42
N ALA A 638 -4.18 0.90 0.66
CA ALA A 638 -4.13 -0.27 1.54
C ALA A 638 -4.60 -1.56 0.83
N LYS A 639 -5.67 -1.48 0.01
CA LYS A 639 -6.10 -2.60 -0.85
C LYS A 639 -5.03 -2.95 -1.90
N LEU A 640 -4.40 -1.95 -2.52
CA LEU A 640 -3.29 -2.16 -3.47
C LEU A 640 -2.06 -2.79 -2.81
N LEU A 641 -1.73 -2.42 -1.58
CA LEU A 641 -0.64 -3.02 -0.82
C LEU A 641 -0.86 -4.52 -0.60
N ASN A 642 -2.09 -4.94 -0.31
CA ASN A 642 -2.44 -6.36 -0.20
C ASN A 642 -2.21 -7.10 -1.52
N LEU A 643 -2.68 -6.56 -2.65
CA LEU A 643 -2.42 -7.15 -3.97
C LEU A 643 -0.92 -7.27 -4.24
N ARG A 644 -0.17 -6.20 -4.01
CA ARG A 644 1.28 -6.16 -4.24
C ARG A 644 2.02 -7.15 -3.35
N SER A 645 1.61 -7.32 -2.09
CA SER A 645 2.15 -8.34 -1.20
C SER A 645 1.93 -9.76 -1.74
N THR A 646 0.75 -10.04 -2.27
CA THR A 646 0.45 -11.34 -2.90
C THR A 646 1.36 -11.61 -4.09
N LEU A 647 1.55 -10.61 -4.96
CA LEU A 647 2.44 -10.72 -6.12
C LEU A 647 3.91 -10.91 -5.73
N LEU A 648 4.39 -10.25 -4.69
CA LEU A 648 5.77 -10.43 -4.20
C LEU A 648 6.00 -11.79 -3.54
N THR A 649 4.95 -12.35 -2.92
CA THR A 649 5.01 -13.70 -2.34
C THR A 649 5.20 -14.75 -3.44
N LEU A 650 4.51 -14.59 -4.58
CA LEU A 650 4.73 -15.42 -5.77
C LEU A 650 6.17 -15.34 -6.29
N ALA A 651 6.80 -14.17 -6.18
CA ALA A 651 8.21 -13.97 -6.51
C ALA A 651 9.18 -14.48 -5.41
N GLY A 652 8.71 -15.26 -4.43
CA GLY A 652 9.52 -15.91 -3.40
C GLY A 652 9.93 -15.02 -2.22
N LYS A 653 9.28 -13.87 -2.02
CA LYS A 653 9.53 -12.99 -0.86
C LYS A 653 8.69 -13.40 0.36
N ASP A 654 9.15 -13.06 1.57
CA ASP A 654 8.41 -13.32 2.82
C ASP A 654 7.16 -12.42 2.91
N PRO A 655 5.93 -12.98 2.99
CA PRO A 655 4.69 -12.20 3.09
C PRO A 655 4.49 -11.52 4.46
N MET A 656 5.12 -12.04 5.51
CA MET A 656 4.80 -11.68 6.89
C MET A 656 4.97 -10.18 7.21
N PRO A 657 6.03 -9.50 6.75
CA PRO A 657 6.18 -8.10 7.10
C PRO A 657 5.22 -7.17 6.35
N ALA A 658 4.83 -7.50 5.12
CA ALA A 658 3.83 -6.76 4.36
C ALA A 658 2.42 -6.87 4.99
N ALA A 659 2.08 -8.04 5.54
CA ALA A 659 0.83 -8.23 6.28
C ALA A 659 0.77 -7.36 7.56
N ALA A 660 1.89 -7.15 8.25
CA ALA A 660 1.95 -6.28 9.44
C ALA A 660 1.72 -4.80 9.07
N VAL A 661 2.33 -4.33 7.97
CA VAL A 661 2.09 -2.98 7.43
C VAL A 661 0.63 -2.82 7.02
N SER A 662 0.08 -3.77 6.26
CA SER A 662 -1.32 -3.74 5.84
C SER A 662 -2.29 -3.68 7.01
N LYS A 663 -2.10 -4.53 8.03
CA LYS A 663 -2.92 -4.49 9.26
C LYS A 663 -2.83 -3.11 9.93
N LEU A 664 -1.63 -2.58 10.14
CA LEU A 664 -1.43 -1.29 10.81
C LEU A 664 -2.18 -0.17 10.09
N LEU A 665 -2.04 -0.09 8.76
CA LEU A 665 -2.61 0.97 7.95
C LEU A 665 -4.13 0.83 7.80
N SER A 666 -4.61 -0.37 7.45
CA SER A 666 -6.04 -0.64 7.24
C SER A 666 -6.87 -0.32 8.48
N MET A 667 -6.36 -0.63 9.68
CA MET A 667 -7.08 -0.35 10.93
C MET A 667 -7.15 1.16 11.24
N ARG A 668 -6.07 1.90 10.99
CA ARG A 668 -6.06 3.36 11.16
C ARG A 668 -6.99 4.06 10.18
N THR A 669 -6.95 3.66 8.91
CA THR A 669 -7.80 4.24 7.88
C THR A 669 -9.28 3.92 8.14
N GLY A 670 -9.61 2.69 8.56
CA GLY A 670 -10.97 2.30 8.95
C GLY A 670 -11.51 3.11 10.15
N GLN A 671 -10.69 3.36 11.17
CA GLN A 671 -11.03 4.28 12.27
C GLN A 671 -11.26 5.70 11.74
N GLY A 672 -10.40 6.16 10.83
CA GLY A 672 -10.50 7.48 10.20
C GLY A 672 -11.81 7.71 9.44
N TYR A 673 -12.35 6.69 8.75
CA TYR A 673 -13.67 6.78 8.12
C TYR A 673 -14.77 7.05 9.15
N ALA A 674 -14.76 6.29 10.24
CA ALA A 674 -15.77 6.39 11.27
C ALA A 674 -15.68 7.71 12.05
N GLU A 675 -14.46 8.16 12.37
CA GLU A 675 -14.21 9.46 12.99
C GLU A 675 -14.68 10.61 12.09
N PHE A 676 -14.40 10.53 10.79
CA PHE A 676 -14.87 11.52 9.82
C PHE A 676 -16.39 11.59 9.80
N ALA A 677 -17.07 10.47 9.56
CA ALA A 677 -18.53 10.45 9.43
C ALA A 677 -19.21 10.97 10.70
N VAL A 678 -18.79 10.49 11.87
CA VAL A 678 -19.32 10.96 13.17
C VAL A 678 -19.08 12.46 13.35
N GLY A 679 -17.92 12.98 12.97
CA GLY A 679 -17.59 14.39 13.05
C GLY A 679 -18.49 15.29 12.20
N THR A 680 -19.00 14.79 11.07
CA THR A 680 -19.84 15.56 10.13
C THR A 680 -21.32 15.66 10.54
N PHE A 681 -21.80 14.80 11.46
CA PHE A 681 -23.21 14.83 11.89
C PHE A 681 -23.54 15.95 12.89
N ALA A 682 -22.55 16.72 13.37
CA ALA A 682 -22.74 17.76 14.37
C ALA A 682 -23.56 17.28 15.58
N GLY A 683 -24.71 17.93 15.89
CA GLY A 683 -25.57 17.53 17.00
C GLY A 683 -26.20 16.14 16.84
N ASP A 684 -26.45 15.70 15.61
CA ASP A 684 -27.05 14.40 15.32
C ASP A 684 -26.09 13.24 15.60
N ALA A 685 -24.80 13.51 15.80
CA ALA A 685 -23.83 12.51 16.30
C ALA A 685 -24.22 11.96 17.69
N ALA A 686 -25.10 12.63 18.44
CA ALA A 686 -25.65 12.14 19.70
C ALA A 686 -26.72 11.04 19.53
N ILE A 687 -27.19 10.78 18.31
CA ILE A 687 -28.17 9.73 18.02
C ILE A 687 -27.47 8.37 18.05
N GLY A 688 -27.81 7.53 19.03
CA GLY A 688 -27.28 6.18 19.19
C GLY A 688 -28.12 5.06 18.55
N ASP A 689 -29.20 5.39 17.84
CA ASP A 689 -30.04 4.42 17.15
C ASP A 689 -29.33 3.86 15.91
N ARG A 690 -28.97 2.57 15.94
CA ARG A 690 -28.18 1.89 14.90
C ARG A 690 -28.91 1.72 13.57
N GLU A 691 -30.24 1.84 13.58
CA GLU A 691 -31.03 1.85 12.35
C GLU A 691 -30.89 3.18 11.60
N GLN A 692 -30.51 4.24 12.31
CA GLN A 692 -30.24 5.57 11.73
C GLN A 692 -28.77 5.69 11.36
N LEU A 693 -28.50 6.45 10.28
CA LEU A 693 -27.16 6.62 9.74
C LEU A 693 -26.14 7.13 10.79
N PRO A 694 -26.43 8.15 11.63
CA PRO A 694 -25.49 8.60 12.66
C PRO A 694 -25.18 7.51 13.69
N GLY A 695 -26.19 6.78 14.17
CA GLY A 695 -26.00 5.72 15.15
C GLY A 695 -25.25 4.52 14.59
N ARG A 696 -25.41 4.20 13.31
CA ARG A 696 -24.62 3.17 12.62
C ARG A 696 -23.14 3.54 12.54
N TRP A 697 -22.82 4.77 12.14
CA TRP A 697 -21.45 5.25 12.08
C TRP A 697 -20.83 5.43 13.48
N ALA A 698 -21.62 5.81 14.48
CA ALA A 698 -21.19 5.80 15.87
C ALA A 698 -20.82 4.39 16.35
N GLU A 699 -21.61 3.37 15.99
CA GLU A 699 -21.28 1.96 16.27
C GLU A 699 -19.97 1.55 15.60
N TYR A 700 -19.77 1.89 14.32
CA TYR A 700 -18.49 1.64 13.63
C TYR A 700 -17.32 2.31 14.37
N LEU A 701 -17.48 3.56 14.81
CA LEU A 701 -16.43 4.27 15.55
C LEU A 701 -16.10 3.56 16.88
N LEU A 702 -17.11 3.24 17.68
CA LEU A 702 -16.93 2.57 18.96
C LEU A 702 -16.27 1.19 18.78
N MET A 703 -16.74 0.41 17.80
CA MET A 703 -16.20 -0.92 17.51
C MET A 703 -14.77 -0.87 16.96
N SER A 704 -14.48 0.11 16.10
CA SER A 704 -13.17 0.25 15.45
C SER A 704 -12.02 0.45 16.44
N ARG A 705 -12.26 0.94 17.66
CA ARG A 705 -11.20 1.11 18.67
C ARG A 705 -10.54 -0.21 19.09
N ALA A 706 -11.25 -1.32 18.99
CA ALA A 706 -10.69 -2.62 19.31
C ALA A 706 -9.64 -3.09 18.29
N THR A 707 -9.70 -2.61 17.04
CA THR A 707 -8.89 -3.12 15.92
C THR A 707 -7.39 -2.85 16.05
N THR A 708 -7.03 -1.80 16.78
CA THR A 708 -5.65 -1.44 17.12
C THR A 708 -5.12 -2.17 18.36
N ILE A 709 -5.93 -3.04 18.98
CA ILE A 709 -5.59 -3.80 20.18
C ILE A 709 -5.50 -5.30 19.87
N TYR A 710 -6.53 -5.90 19.29
CA TYR A 710 -6.53 -7.35 19.01
C TYR A 710 -5.72 -7.72 17.76
N GLY A 711 -5.41 -9.01 17.60
CA GLY A 711 -4.53 -9.50 16.53
C GLY A 711 -3.11 -8.90 16.61
N GLY A 712 -2.69 -8.50 17.81
CA GLY A 712 -1.46 -7.76 18.10
C GLY A 712 -1.63 -6.24 17.99
N THR A 713 -1.29 -5.51 19.06
CA THR A 713 -1.45 -4.05 19.14
C THR A 713 -0.65 -3.31 18.06
N SER A 714 -0.97 -2.05 17.80
CA SER A 714 -0.21 -1.19 16.88
C SER A 714 1.29 -1.20 17.20
N GLU A 715 1.67 -1.14 18.47
CA GLU A 715 3.07 -1.14 18.93
C GLU A 715 3.76 -2.48 18.62
N VAL A 716 3.04 -3.58 18.76
CA VAL A 716 3.54 -4.91 18.36
C VAL A 716 3.71 -5.00 16.85
N GLN A 717 2.79 -4.45 16.05
CA GLN A 717 2.96 -4.39 14.60
C GLN A 717 4.17 -3.54 14.22
N LEU A 718 4.34 -2.37 14.83
CA LEU A 718 5.49 -1.48 14.61
C LEU A 718 6.81 -2.16 14.98
N ASN A 719 6.85 -2.93 16.08
CA ASN A 719 8.01 -3.75 16.42
C ASN A 719 8.30 -4.83 15.36
N ILE A 720 7.28 -5.54 14.89
CA ILE A 720 7.43 -6.56 13.83
C ILE A 720 7.96 -5.92 12.54
N ILE A 721 7.38 -4.80 12.13
CA ILE A 721 7.78 -4.05 10.94
C ILE A 721 9.25 -3.64 11.06
N ALA A 722 9.63 -2.98 12.15
CA ALA A 722 11.00 -2.54 12.37
C ALA A 722 12.01 -3.70 12.41
N GLU A 723 11.69 -4.80 13.08
CA GLU A 723 12.62 -5.92 13.26
C GLU A 723 12.71 -6.81 12.03
N ARG A 724 11.63 -6.96 11.26
CA ARG A 724 11.54 -7.89 10.12
C ARG A 724 11.74 -7.24 8.76
N LEU A 725 11.24 -6.02 8.53
CA LEU A 725 11.52 -5.28 7.30
C LEU A 725 12.83 -4.53 7.40
N LEU A 726 13.03 -3.79 8.48
CA LEU A 726 14.16 -2.89 8.60
C LEU A 726 15.36 -3.54 9.30
N GLY A 727 15.20 -4.72 9.91
CA GLY A 727 16.28 -5.41 10.61
C GLY A 727 16.78 -4.67 11.86
N LEU A 728 15.93 -3.83 12.46
CA LEU A 728 16.28 -3.14 13.71
C LEU A 728 16.40 -4.15 14.86
N PRO A 729 17.30 -3.89 15.83
CA PRO A 729 17.52 -4.80 16.95
C PRO A 729 16.29 -4.91 17.85
N ARG A 730 16.09 -6.09 18.47
CA ARG A 730 14.97 -6.33 19.39
C ARG A 730 15.03 -5.44 20.63
N ASP A 731 13.85 -5.20 21.19
CA ASP A 731 13.73 -4.53 22.48
C ASP A 731 14.45 -5.36 23.58
N PRO A 732 15.00 -4.69 24.62
CA PRO A 732 15.70 -5.29 25.75
C PRO A 732 15.01 -6.40 26.51
#